data_AF-A0A429EIL0-F1
#
_entry.id   AF-A0A429EIL0-F1
#
_cell.length_a   1.000
_cell.length_b   1.000
_cell.length_c   1.000
_cell.angle_alpha   90.00
_cell.angle_beta   90.00
_cell.angle_gamma   90.00
#
_symmetry.space_group_name_H-M   'P 1'
#
loop_
_entity.id
_entity.type
_entity.pdbx_description
1 polymer ?
#
loop_
_entity_poly.entity_id
_entity_poly.type
_entity_poly.pdbx_seq_one_letter_code
_entity_poly.pdbx_strand_id
1 'polypeptide(L)'
;MRYRVQAAERPDGLYAVWGDTVFAAQRSTEDGTLLLIAPPGEAAPEGFDRDWNGRPARVVLNGEAGATFSLQSYGRFDDEHFQIAPSTGGGDLTLRWAGEDAARAAELGLTDFSTTAAPTRLTALWQTRHDFVETPEARLQPGTGDQGALLRAIGRTLLRVLPPGWQRVGAQFRQVGDYSELEVRSVGDEGNGPVSVSIAAPPELGSLFARLRAAMHQPETGTWFQGTFTLDSESHFDFDFDADQEPTWRLAPNEGGKPSPRAYATELAIFPRDQKHVPAWLSAKAGLPLDVVFRHAQVVDAHNEGERPVVNRPPVPPDMMRGVLDYLFRSPVALTRPGPQPDIFTPNGPPDVPNAFHTDGVWIWPAAVPHYLRKYGVPPEPELVEHIRAAGFRPPLIGELVRATAEAEIVGKPRPPQTAADLPDESARTRVERDGEPARDIRAVEVLDVLYQRLAEHGVAPTAYRIGANAVPEPGLWTLRRTESGWEVSRPPTDEPVAFAKLEEAARFFLGTLLLYPARAAVGASEEADNPADWPILPLRGEPPLNFFRRKRIVVLPAGTTVQRFGNETGNLVHAESARFIETSLAADRERERRLYRVLRPLRVVTGITAPWNGTPGGAVAYVLPRPIAQHLETGALSRV
;
A
#
# COMPACT_ATOMS: atom_id res chain seq x y z
N MET A 1 22.19 -5.03 -20.76
CA MET A 1 21.31 -3.99 -21.35
C MET A 1 21.61 -2.68 -20.66
N ARG A 2 21.91 -1.61 -21.40
CA ARG A 2 22.18 -0.28 -20.84
C ARG A 2 20.88 0.54 -20.80
N TYR A 3 20.77 1.50 -19.88
CA TYR A 3 19.59 2.37 -19.75
C TYR A 3 19.99 3.81 -20.01
N ARG A 4 19.16 4.54 -20.76
CA ARG A 4 19.34 5.96 -21.08
C ARG A 4 17.99 6.66 -21.02
N VAL A 5 18.00 7.94 -20.66
CA VAL A 5 16.81 8.80 -20.67
C VAL A 5 17.05 10.00 -21.57
N GLN A 6 16.10 10.30 -22.47
CA GLN A 6 16.07 11.55 -23.22
C GLN A 6 15.23 12.58 -22.47
N ALA A 7 15.88 13.36 -21.59
CA ALA A 7 15.22 14.34 -20.74
C ALA A 7 15.51 15.81 -21.13
N ALA A 8 16.27 16.06 -22.20
CA ALA A 8 16.69 17.42 -22.55
C ALA A 8 15.55 18.30 -23.09
N GLU A 9 14.72 17.73 -23.96
CA GLU A 9 13.53 18.39 -24.50
C GLU A 9 12.29 17.71 -23.91
N ARG A 10 11.57 18.42 -23.04
CA ARG A 10 10.38 17.93 -22.37
C ARG A 10 9.20 18.82 -22.71
N PRO A 11 8.06 18.29 -23.14
CA PRO A 11 6.90 19.09 -23.44
C PRO A 11 6.11 19.49 -22.18
N ASP A 12 6.79 19.92 -21.11
CA ASP A 12 6.11 20.32 -19.87
C ASP A 12 5.41 21.67 -20.06
N GLY A 13 4.15 21.78 -19.63
CA GLY A 13 3.40 23.03 -19.78
C GLY A 13 1.90 22.83 -19.86
N LEU A 14 1.20 23.91 -20.20
CA LEU A 14 -0.23 23.91 -20.48
C LEU A 14 -0.46 23.72 -21.99
N TYR A 15 -1.45 22.90 -22.32
CA TYR A 15 -1.87 22.62 -23.69
C TYR A 15 -3.37 22.75 -23.84
N ALA A 16 -3.81 22.96 -25.07
CA ALA A 16 -5.21 22.93 -25.44
C ALA A 16 -5.40 22.17 -26.76
N VAL A 17 -6.52 21.48 -26.87
CA VAL A 17 -6.96 20.82 -28.09
C VAL A 17 -7.84 21.80 -28.87
N TRP A 18 -7.45 22.12 -30.10
CA TRP A 18 -8.22 22.96 -31.01
C TRP A 18 -8.48 22.20 -32.31
N GLY A 19 -9.75 21.88 -32.57
CA GLY A 19 -10.11 20.87 -33.57
C GLY A 19 -9.55 19.50 -33.17
N ASP A 20 -8.72 18.91 -34.03
CA ASP A 20 -8.05 17.62 -33.80
C ASP A 20 -6.57 17.76 -33.37
N THR A 21 -6.08 19.00 -33.21
CA THR A 21 -4.65 19.29 -33.02
C THR A 21 -4.37 19.80 -31.60
N VAL A 22 -3.26 19.37 -31.01
CA VAL A 22 -2.78 19.85 -29.72
C VAL A 22 -1.87 21.05 -29.93
N PHE A 23 -2.12 22.11 -29.19
CA PHE A 23 -1.30 23.33 -29.19
C PHE A 23 -0.79 23.62 -27.79
N ALA A 24 0.45 24.12 -27.70
CA ALA A 24 0.92 24.72 -26.46
C ALA A 24 0.03 25.93 -26.15
N ALA A 25 -0.30 26.13 -24.88
CA ALA A 25 -1.25 27.14 -24.45
C ALA A 25 -0.70 27.99 -23.29
N GLN A 26 -1.14 29.25 -23.22
CA GLN A 26 -1.02 30.08 -22.03
C GLN A 26 -2.41 30.54 -21.61
N ARG A 27 -2.71 30.43 -20.31
CA ARG A 27 -3.98 30.89 -19.75
C ARG A 27 -3.85 32.34 -19.32
N SER A 28 -4.76 33.19 -19.78
CA SER A 28 -4.88 34.56 -19.30
C SER A 28 -5.47 34.57 -17.89
N THR A 29 -4.90 35.41 -17.02
CA THR A 29 -5.39 35.60 -15.64
C THR A 29 -6.51 36.63 -15.54
N GLU A 30 -6.82 37.36 -16.61
CA GLU A 30 -7.70 38.53 -16.57
C GLU A 30 -9.08 38.31 -17.22
N ASP A 31 -9.14 37.50 -18.28
CA ASP A 31 -10.32 37.46 -19.17
C ASP A 31 -10.76 36.05 -19.56
N GLY A 32 -10.18 35.00 -18.95
CA GLY A 32 -10.56 33.61 -19.22
C GLY A 32 -10.25 33.13 -20.64
N THR A 33 -9.31 33.78 -21.33
CA THR A 33 -8.85 33.38 -22.66
C THR A 33 -7.63 32.45 -22.61
N LEU A 34 -7.40 31.73 -23.71
CA LEU A 34 -6.20 30.96 -23.96
C LEU A 34 -5.45 31.52 -25.17
N LEU A 35 -4.14 31.66 -25.06
CA LEU A 35 -3.26 31.87 -26.20
C LEU A 35 -2.73 30.51 -26.68
N LEU A 36 -3.20 30.06 -27.84
CA LEU A 36 -2.71 28.86 -28.54
C LEU A 36 -1.47 29.21 -29.36
N ILE A 37 -0.42 28.39 -29.28
CA ILE A 37 0.87 28.63 -29.93
C ILE A 37 1.17 27.46 -30.87
N ALA A 38 1.31 27.73 -32.17
CA ALA A 38 1.59 26.74 -33.21
C ALA A 38 2.97 26.09 -33.01
N PRO A 39 3.15 24.78 -33.26
CA PRO A 39 4.45 24.09 -33.16
C PRO A 39 5.58 24.81 -33.92
N PRO A 40 6.85 24.72 -33.46
CA PRO A 40 7.95 25.38 -34.13
C PRO A 40 8.17 24.80 -35.54
N GLY A 41 8.36 25.68 -36.54
CA GLY A 41 8.66 25.28 -37.92
C GLY A 41 7.45 24.85 -38.76
N GLU A 42 6.23 24.90 -38.22
CA GLU A 42 5.00 24.66 -38.97
C GLU A 42 4.45 25.97 -39.59
N ALA A 43 3.78 25.85 -40.74
CA ALA A 43 3.08 26.98 -41.35
C ALA A 43 1.93 27.45 -40.43
N ALA A 44 1.66 28.75 -40.41
CA ALA A 44 0.59 29.32 -39.60
C ALA A 44 -0.75 28.63 -39.90
N PRO A 45 -1.38 27.96 -38.91
CA PRO A 45 -2.71 27.39 -39.09
C PRO A 45 -3.74 28.49 -39.38
N GLU A 46 -4.86 28.13 -39.99
CA GLU A 46 -5.93 29.09 -40.31
C GLU A 46 -6.45 29.81 -39.04
N GLY A 47 -6.44 31.14 -39.07
CA GLY A 47 -6.85 32.01 -37.96
C GLY A 47 -5.80 32.19 -36.85
N PHE A 48 -4.56 31.73 -37.03
CA PHE A 48 -3.43 32.05 -36.14
C PHE A 48 -2.77 33.36 -36.57
N ASP A 49 -3.49 34.46 -36.36
CA ASP A 49 -3.13 35.80 -36.86
C ASP A 49 -2.20 36.60 -35.91
N ARG A 50 -1.81 36.02 -34.77
CA ARG A 50 -0.89 36.66 -33.81
C ARG A 50 0.51 36.04 -33.88
N ASP A 51 1.48 36.76 -33.36
CA ASP A 51 2.83 36.24 -33.11
C ASP A 51 3.08 36.14 -31.61
N TRP A 52 3.71 35.04 -31.18
CA TRP A 52 4.22 34.85 -29.83
C TRP A 52 5.63 34.29 -29.88
N ASN A 53 6.63 35.11 -29.53
CA ASN A 53 8.06 34.75 -29.60
C ASN A 53 8.47 34.19 -30.97
N GLY A 54 7.98 34.79 -32.07
CA GLY A 54 8.30 34.36 -33.44
C GLY A 54 7.52 33.12 -33.90
N ARG A 55 6.47 32.71 -33.17
CA ARG A 55 5.59 31.58 -33.53
C ARG A 55 4.16 32.08 -33.78
N PRO A 56 3.47 31.57 -34.83
CA PRO A 56 2.06 31.85 -35.04
C PRO A 56 1.23 31.46 -33.82
N ALA A 57 0.30 32.34 -33.44
CA ALA A 57 -0.52 32.18 -32.26
C ALA A 57 -1.96 32.66 -32.48
N ARG A 58 -2.89 32.17 -31.66
CA ARG A 58 -4.31 32.54 -31.70
C ARG A 58 -4.84 32.70 -30.28
N VAL A 59 -5.64 33.72 -30.03
CA VAL A 59 -6.41 33.81 -28.79
C VAL A 59 -7.79 33.21 -29.01
N VAL A 60 -8.20 32.32 -28.12
CA VAL A 60 -9.53 31.70 -28.10
C VAL A 60 -10.13 31.83 -26.70
N LEU A 61 -11.46 31.76 -26.60
CA LEU A 61 -12.08 31.59 -25.30
C LEU A 61 -11.78 30.18 -24.80
N ASN A 62 -11.52 30.04 -23.50
CA ASN A 62 -11.15 28.76 -22.91
C ASN A 62 -12.22 27.67 -23.11
N GLY A 63 -13.51 28.05 -23.03
CA GLY A 63 -14.63 27.14 -23.30
C GLY A 63 -14.81 26.75 -24.77
N GLU A 64 -14.12 27.39 -25.72
CA GLU A 64 -14.10 26.99 -27.13
C GLU A 64 -13.04 25.93 -27.42
N ALA A 65 -12.05 25.76 -26.54
CA ALA A 65 -11.08 24.68 -26.67
C ALA A 65 -11.76 23.33 -26.40
N GLY A 66 -11.49 22.34 -27.23
CA GLY A 66 -12.05 21.00 -27.06
C GLY A 66 -11.58 20.33 -25.78
N ALA A 67 -10.38 20.63 -25.31
CA ALA A 67 -9.90 20.28 -23.98
C ALA A 67 -8.73 21.17 -23.60
N THR A 68 -8.47 21.35 -22.30
CA THR A 68 -7.21 21.91 -21.81
C THR A 68 -6.58 20.96 -20.82
N PHE A 69 -5.25 20.89 -20.79
CA PHE A 69 -4.54 19.98 -19.90
C PHE A 69 -3.15 20.47 -19.58
N SER A 70 -2.63 20.10 -18.41
CA SER A 70 -1.22 20.27 -18.09
C SER A 70 -0.47 18.96 -18.31
N LEU A 71 0.79 19.07 -18.73
CA LEU A 71 1.72 17.97 -18.87
C LEU A 71 2.92 18.22 -17.97
N GLN A 72 3.32 17.20 -17.21
CA GLN A 72 4.47 17.26 -16.31
C GLN A 72 5.31 16.00 -16.46
N SER A 73 6.62 16.17 -16.65
CA SER A 73 7.57 15.07 -16.73
C SER A 73 8.08 14.69 -15.35
N TYR A 74 8.18 13.39 -15.12
CA TYR A 74 8.74 12.79 -13.92
C TYR A 74 9.86 11.82 -14.31
N GLY A 75 10.86 11.72 -13.45
CA GLY A 75 12.00 10.83 -13.63
C GLY A 75 12.28 9.99 -12.39
N ARG A 76 12.92 8.83 -12.62
CA ARG A 76 13.47 8.02 -11.53
C ARG A 76 14.95 8.33 -11.35
N PHE A 77 15.33 8.82 -10.17
CA PHE A 77 16.70 9.15 -9.76
C PHE A 77 17.01 8.46 -8.44
N ASP A 78 18.13 7.73 -8.35
CA ASP A 78 18.56 6.97 -7.17
C ASP A 78 17.41 6.18 -6.50
N ASP A 79 16.65 5.44 -7.33
CA ASP A 79 15.50 4.61 -6.95
C ASP A 79 14.31 5.38 -6.33
N GLU A 80 14.20 6.67 -6.59
CA GLU A 80 13.08 7.50 -6.13
C GLU A 80 12.47 8.34 -7.27
N HIS A 81 11.20 8.75 -7.09
CA HIS A 81 10.42 9.48 -8.09
C HIS A 81 10.48 10.99 -7.87
N PHE A 82 10.79 11.73 -8.94
CA PHE A 82 10.89 13.18 -8.93
C PHE A 82 10.12 13.79 -10.09
N GLN A 83 9.38 14.86 -9.83
CA GLN A 83 8.96 15.79 -10.86
C GLN A 83 10.19 16.53 -11.38
N ILE A 84 10.35 16.60 -12.69
CA ILE A 84 11.44 17.35 -13.31
C ILE A 84 10.96 18.79 -13.49
N ALA A 85 11.62 19.75 -12.84
CA ALA A 85 11.24 21.15 -12.98
C ALA A 85 11.48 21.63 -14.42
N PRO A 86 10.67 22.58 -14.94
CA PRO A 86 10.95 23.20 -16.23
C PRO A 86 12.32 23.86 -16.23
N SER A 87 13.13 23.60 -17.27
CA SER A 87 14.48 24.16 -17.39
C SER A 87 14.73 24.62 -18.83
N THR A 88 15.20 25.86 -18.99
CA THR A 88 15.63 26.43 -20.28
C THR A 88 17.13 26.23 -20.46
N GLY A 89 17.56 25.03 -20.84
CA GLY A 89 18.96 24.73 -21.16
C GLY A 89 19.38 23.28 -20.93
N GLY A 90 20.49 22.87 -21.56
CA GLY A 90 21.04 21.50 -21.48
C GLY A 90 21.90 21.20 -20.24
N GLY A 91 21.66 21.92 -19.13
CA GLY A 91 22.39 21.74 -17.87
C GLY A 91 21.82 20.64 -16.97
N ASP A 92 22.23 20.66 -15.71
CA ASP A 92 21.64 19.78 -14.68
C ASP A 92 20.14 20.05 -14.51
N LEU A 93 19.40 18.97 -14.29
CA LEU A 93 17.97 19.00 -14.04
C LEU A 93 17.71 19.31 -12.57
N THR A 94 16.81 20.24 -12.30
CA THR A 94 16.22 20.40 -10.97
C THR A 94 15.11 19.36 -10.80
N LEU A 95 15.27 18.49 -9.82
CA LEU A 95 14.36 17.40 -9.49
C LEU A 95 13.63 17.73 -8.19
N ARG A 96 12.29 17.73 -8.21
CA ARG A 96 11.43 17.93 -7.04
C ARG A 96 10.83 16.60 -6.63
N TRP A 97 11.07 16.18 -5.41
CA TRP A 97 10.63 14.89 -4.91
C TRP A 97 9.10 14.82 -4.85
N ALA A 98 8.55 13.68 -5.25
CA ALA A 98 7.11 13.45 -5.23
C ALA A 98 6.55 13.09 -3.84
N GLY A 99 7.41 12.97 -2.82
CA GLY A 99 7.03 12.73 -1.43
C GLY A 99 6.94 14.01 -0.60
N GLU A 100 6.34 13.90 0.59
CA GLU A 100 6.00 15.06 1.44
C GLU A 100 6.63 15.02 2.84
N ASP A 101 7.28 13.92 3.20
CA ASP A 101 7.90 13.77 4.53
C ASP A 101 9.24 14.50 4.59
N ALA A 102 9.29 15.61 5.32
CA ALA A 102 10.50 16.43 5.47
C ALA A 102 11.69 15.67 6.09
N ALA A 103 11.44 14.73 7.01
CA ALA A 103 12.50 13.94 7.62
C ALA A 103 13.10 12.97 6.59
N ARG A 104 12.25 12.28 5.83
CA ARG A 104 12.70 11.41 4.73
C ARG A 104 13.39 12.19 3.62
N ALA A 105 12.91 13.38 3.30
CA ALA A 105 13.57 14.25 2.32
C ALA A 105 15.02 14.57 2.74
N ALA A 106 15.22 14.95 4.01
CA ALA A 106 16.55 15.22 4.54
C ALA A 106 17.46 13.97 4.54
N GLU A 107 16.92 12.80 4.86
CA GLU A 107 17.67 11.55 4.81
C GLU A 107 18.10 11.17 3.39
N LEU A 108 17.23 11.37 2.41
CA LEU A 108 17.52 11.21 0.98
C LEU A 108 18.45 12.31 0.43
N GLY A 109 18.86 13.28 1.25
CA GLY A 109 19.78 14.37 0.86
C GLY A 109 19.15 15.43 -0.02
N LEU A 110 17.85 15.65 0.17
CA LEU A 110 17.11 16.68 -0.53
C LEU A 110 17.15 17.99 0.28
N THR A 111 17.21 19.11 -0.43
CA THR A 111 17.06 20.46 0.14
C THR A 111 15.79 21.06 -0.43
N ASP A 112 14.88 21.52 0.42
CA ASP A 112 13.55 21.99 0.03
C ASP A 112 12.84 21.00 -0.91
N PHE A 113 12.86 19.72 -0.52
CA PHE A 113 12.30 18.60 -1.30
C PHE A 113 12.92 18.44 -2.69
N SER A 114 14.08 19.04 -2.95
CA SER A 114 14.67 19.12 -4.28
C SER A 114 16.14 18.68 -4.30
N THR A 115 16.60 18.30 -5.48
CA THR A 115 18.02 18.03 -5.77
C THR A 115 18.33 18.36 -7.23
N THR A 116 19.61 18.36 -7.62
CA THR A 116 20.02 18.52 -9.01
C THR A 116 20.74 17.27 -9.50
N ALA A 117 20.50 16.91 -10.77
CA ALA A 117 21.18 15.77 -11.38
C ALA A 117 21.35 15.96 -12.88
N ALA A 118 22.47 15.48 -13.41
CA ALA A 118 22.65 15.36 -14.85
C ALA A 118 21.56 14.45 -15.46
N PRO A 119 21.00 14.77 -16.64
CA PRO A 119 19.98 13.94 -17.30
C PRO A 119 20.34 12.46 -17.44
N THR A 120 21.63 12.16 -17.60
CA THR A 120 22.16 10.79 -17.75
C THR A 120 22.06 9.95 -16.49
N ARG A 121 21.82 10.55 -15.31
CA ARG A 121 21.60 9.83 -14.05
C ARG A 121 20.16 9.36 -13.86
N LEU A 122 19.23 9.83 -14.69
CA LEU A 122 17.86 9.31 -14.66
C LEU A 122 17.82 7.90 -15.26
N THR A 123 17.03 7.02 -14.66
CA THR A 123 16.89 5.61 -15.08
C THR A 123 15.53 5.29 -15.70
N ALA A 124 14.56 6.20 -15.54
CA ALA A 124 13.24 6.14 -16.16
C ALA A 124 12.69 7.55 -16.32
N LEU A 125 11.75 7.70 -17.24
CA LEU A 125 11.01 8.93 -17.51
C LEU A 125 9.57 8.56 -17.87
N TRP A 126 8.62 9.30 -17.33
CA TRP A 126 7.21 9.24 -17.68
C TRP A 126 6.61 10.63 -17.57
N GLN A 127 5.40 10.81 -18.09
CA GLN A 127 4.67 12.07 -18.00
C GLN A 127 3.32 11.85 -17.36
N THR A 128 2.94 12.76 -16.48
CA THR A 128 1.58 12.85 -15.97
C THR A 128 0.85 13.96 -16.72
N ARG A 129 -0.42 13.73 -17.01
CA ARG A 129 -1.31 14.69 -17.64
C ARG A 129 -2.55 14.88 -16.77
N HIS A 130 -2.91 16.13 -16.55
CA HIS A 130 -4.11 16.52 -15.81
C HIS A 130 -5.03 17.35 -16.72
N ASP A 131 -6.22 16.84 -16.99
CA ASP A 131 -7.23 17.50 -17.81
C ASP A 131 -8.03 18.51 -16.97
N PHE A 132 -8.18 19.72 -17.50
CA PHE A 132 -9.07 20.74 -16.95
C PHE A 132 -10.32 20.80 -17.84
N VAL A 133 -11.36 20.07 -17.44
CA VAL A 133 -12.63 20.10 -18.15
C VAL A 133 -13.52 21.17 -17.53
N GLU A 134 -13.78 22.25 -18.26
CA GLU A 134 -14.59 23.38 -17.78
C GLU A 134 -16.09 23.18 -18.02
N THR A 135 -16.46 22.48 -19.12
CA THR A 135 -17.85 22.21 -19.48
C THR A 135 -18.04 20.72 -19.82
N PRO A 136 -19.18 20.10 -19.45
CA PRO A 136 -19.48 18.71 -19.81
C PRO A 136 -19.46 18.46 -21.32
N GLU A 137 -19.83 19.46 -22.14
CA GLU A 137 -19.91 19.37 -23.60
C GLU A 137 -18.53 19.28 -24.28
N ALA A 138 -17.48 19.76 -23.61
CA ALA A 138 -16.10 19.65 -24.08
C ALA A 138 -15.51 18.23 -23.87
N ARG A 139 -16.21 17.35 -23.13
CA ARG A 139 -15.70 15.99 -22.89
C ARG A 139 -15.71 15.15 -24.16
N LEU A 140 -14.70 14.30 -24.29
CA LEU A 140 -14.67 13.26 -25.31
C LEU A 140 -15.94 12.41 -25.21
N GLN A 141 -16.66 12.28 -26.33
CA GLN A 141 -17.90 11.53 -26.37
C GLN A 141 -17.60 10.02 -26.41
N PRO A 142 -18.06 9.23 -25.43
CA PRO A 142 -17.87 7.78 -25.44
C PRO A 142 -18.51 7.13 -26.67
N GLY A 143 -17.85 6.10 -27.22
CA GLY A 143 -18.29 5.37 -28.40
C GLY A 143 -18.04 6.09 -29.73
N THR A 144 -17.30 7.20 -29.75
CA THR A 144 -16.98 7.95 -30.98
C THR A 144 -15.52 7.80 -31.39
N GLY A 145 -15.27 7.67 -32.70
CA GLY A 145 -13.92 7.59 -33.28
C GLY A 145 -13.61 6.25 -33.96
N ASP A 146 -12.69 6.28 -34.93
CA ASP A 146 -12.21 5.08 -35.62
C ASP A 146 -10.98 4.51 -34.87
N GLN A 147 -11.17 3.38 -34.19
CA GLN A 147 -10.13 2.67 -33.44
C GLN A 147 -8.88 2.41 -34.29
N GLY A 148 -9.05 1.93 -35.53
CA GLY A 148 -7.94 1.60 -36.41
C GLY A 148 -7.18 2.84 -36.89
N ALA A 149 -7.89 3.94 -37.16
CA ALA A 149 -7.27 5.21 -37.51
C ALA A 149 -6.46 5.80 -36.34
N LEU A 150 -6.98 5.70 -35.12
CA LEU A 150 -6.31 6.17 -33.90
C LEU A 150 -5.04 5.36 -33.62
N LEU A 151 -5.08 4.03 -33.71
CA LEU A 151 -3.88 3.17 -33.56
C LEU A 151 -2.79 3.50 -34.59
N ARG A 152 -3.16 3.73 -35.85
CA ARG A 152 -2.21 4.19 -36.88
C ARG A 152 -1.67 5.59 -36.62
N ALA A 153 -2.46 6.49 -36.01
CA ALA A 153 -1.99 7.81 -35.60
C ALA A 153 -0.99 7.71 -34.45
N ILE A 154 -1.25 6.87 -33.45
CA ILE A 154 -0.33 6.59 -32.32
C ILE A 154 1.02 6.11 -32.84
N GLY A 155 1.04 5.10 -33.72
CA GLY A 155 2.28 4.59 -34.33
C GLY A 155 3.05 5.66 -35.11
N ARG A 156 2.37 6.46 -35.93
CA ARG A 156 2.99 7.58 -36.67
C ARG A 156 3.57 8.65 -35.76
N THR A 157 2.91 8.97 -34.65
CA THR A 157 3.41 9.95 -33.67
C THR A 157 4.65 9.42 -32.96
N LEU A 158 4.68 8.14 -32.59
CA LEU A 158 5.85 7.52 -31.96
C LEU A 158 7.08 7.55 -32.88
N LEU A 159 6.92 7.20 -34.17
CA LEU A 159 8.03 7.17 -35.14
C LEU A 159 8.80 8.49 -35.26
N ARG A 160 8.20 9.63 -34.91
CA ARG A 160 8.84 10.96 -34.98
C ARG A 160 9.90 11.19 -33.91
N VAL A 161 9.83 10.46 -32.78
CA VAL A 161 10.68 10.66 -31.61
C VAL A 161 11.63 9.49 -31.33
N LEU A 162 11.61 8.44 -32.16
CA LEU A 162 12.45 7.27 -31.91
C LEU A 162 13.94 7.56 -32.16
N PRO A 163 14.83 7.09 -31.27
CA PRO A 163 16.26 7.25 -31.46
C PRO A 163 16.76 6.42 -32.66
N PRO A 164 17.91 6.79 -33.27
CA PRO A 164 18.57 5.95 -34.26
C PRO A 164 18.86 4.54 -33.71
N GLY A 165 18.77 3.52 -34.56
CA GLY A 165 19.06 2.12 -34.18
C GLY A 165 17.99 1.44 -33.31
N TRP A 166 16.81 2.06 -33.16
CA TRP A 166 15.67 1.44 -32.51
C TRP A 166 15.22 0.15 -33.24
N GLN A 167 14.70 -0.80 -32.47
CA GLN A 167 14.16 -2.07 -32.98
C GLN A 167 12.72 -2.29 -32.53
N ARG A 168 12.38 -1.85 -31.31
CA ARG A 168 11.03 -1.93 -30.76
C ARG A 168 10.76 -0.75 -29.82
N VAL A 169 9.55 -0.21 -29.87
CA VAL A 169 9.06 0.78 -28.90
C VAL A 169 7.78 0.28 -28.24
N GLY A 170 7.65 0.52 -26.94
CA GLY A 170 6.42 0.36 -26.17
C GLY A 170 5.97 1.70 -25.61
N ALA A 171 4.69 2.02 -25.76
CA ALA A 171 4.03 3.14 -25.11
C ALA A 171 2.95 2.61 -24.17
N GLN A 172 3.14 2.82 -22.87
CA GLN A 172 2.22 2.38 -21.83
C GLN A 172 1.45 3.58 -21.31
N PHE A 173 0.13 3.56 -21.53
CA PHE A 173 -0.80 4.61 -21.15
C PHE A 173 -1.71 4.13 -20.03
N ARG A 174 -1.90 4.96 -19.01
CA ARG A 174 -2.81 4.72 -17.89
C ARG A 174 -3.67 5.95 -17.70
N GLN A 175 -4.97 5.78 -17.48
CA GLN A 175 -5.83 6.93 -17.20
C GLN A 175 -6.96 6.56 -16.24
N VAL A 176 -7.37 7.53 -15.44
CA VAL A 176 -8.63 7.51 -14.68
C VAL A 176 -9.16 8.94 -14.62
N GLY A 177 -10.35 9.15 -15.17
CA GLY A 177 -10.98 10.45 -15.27
C GLY A 177 -10.08 11.47 -15.97
N ASP A 178 -9.79 12.54 -15.25
CA ASP A 178 -8.96 13.67 -15.69
C ASP A 178 -7.46 13.47 -15.45
N TYR A 179 -7.02 12.32 -14.91
CA TYR A 179 -5.62 12.02 -14.67
C TYR A 179 -5.10 10.92 -15.59
N SER A 180 -3.92 11.11 -16.19
CA SER A 180 -3.25 10.06 -16.96
C SER A 180 -1.73 10.03 -16.77
N GLU A 181 -1.13 8.86 -16.97
CA GLU A 181 0.30 8.64 -17.06
C GLU A 181 0.67 8.02 -18.41
N LEU A 182 1.77 8.47 -19.00
CA LEU A 182 2.32 7.92 -20.23
C LEU A 182 3.82 7.68 -20.08
N GLU A 183 4.24 6.45 -20.37
CA GLU A 183 5.63 6.03 -20.40
C GLU A 183 5.97 5.46 -21.78
N VAL A 184 7.04 5.98 -22.41
CA VAL A 184 7.52 5.50 -23.71
C VAL A 184 8.94 4.96 -23.56
N ARG A 185 9.14 3.71 -23.95
CA ARG A 185 10.44 3.05 -23.93
C ARG A 185 10.76 2.42 -25.28
N SER A 186 11.91 2.80 -25.84
CA SER A 186 12.48 2.18 -27.03
C SER A 186 13.63 1.25 -26.64
N VAL A 187 13.72 0.11 -27.30
CA VAL A 187 14.85 -0.81 -27.23
C VAL A 187 15.50 -0.88 -28.61
N GLY A 188 16.82 -0.87 -28.64
CA GLY A 188 17.60 -0.95 -29.86
C GLY A 188 19.07 -1.25 -29.60
N ASP A 189 19.90 -1.07 -30.63
CA ASP A 189 21.36 -1.18 -30.55
C ASP A 189 22.01 0.07 -31.16
N GLU A 190 22.90 0.70 -30.39
CA GLU A 190 23.64 1.90 -30.79
C GLU A 190 25.10 1.58 -31.17
N GLY A 191 25.41 0.32 -31.52
CA GLY A 191 26.73 -0.12 -31.99
C GLY A 191 27.71 -0.51 -30.88
N ASN A 192 27.32 -0.34 -29.62
CA ASN A 192 28.03 -0.78 -28.42
C ASN A 192 27.14 -1.63 -27.49
N GLY A 193 26.16 -2.33 -28.09
CA GLY A 193 25.30 -3.31 -27.43
C GLY A 193 23.92 -2.75 -27.05
N PRO A 194 23.00 -3.63 -26.60
CA PRO A 194 21.59 -3.31 -26.45
C PRO A 194 21.35 -2.20 -25.42
N VAL A 195 20.50 -1.24 -25.81
CA VAL A 195 20.12 -0.08 -25.02
C VAL A 195 18.60 0.04 -24.91
N SER A 196 18.13 0.36 -23.71
CA SER A 196 16.78 0.81 -23.41
C SER A 196 16.79 2.32 -23.25
N VAL A 197 15.96 3.03 -24.00
CA VAL A 197 15.86 4.49 -23.98
C VAL A 197 14.46 4.89 -23.53
N SER A 198 14.34 5.59 -22.41
CA SER A 198 13.09 6.28 -22.05
C SER A 198 13.00 7.61 -22.79
N ILE A 199 11.85 7.86 -23.41
CA ILE A 199 11.62 8.99 -24.32
C ILE A 199 10.49 9.86 -23.75
N ALA A 200 10.65 11.18 -23.82
CA ALA A 200 9.55 12.09 -23.53
C ALA A 200 8.49 11.96 -24.64
N ALA A 201 7.25 11.62 -24.28
CA ALA A 201 6.18 11.50 -25.26
C ALA A 201 5.77 12.89 -25.79
N PRO A 202 5.49 13.01 -27.10
CA PRO A 202 4.85 14.20 -27.65
C PRO A 202 3.50 14.49 -26.97
N PRO A 203 3.12 15.78 -26.79
CA PRO A 203 1.83 16.16 -26.20
C PRO A 203 0.61 15.48 -26.82
N GLU A 204 0.66 15.25 -28.14
CA GLU A 204 -0.44 14.68 -28.93
C GLU A 204 -0.70 13.21 -28.57
N LEU A 205 0.32 12.48 -28.11
CA LEU A 205 0.24 11.04 -27.91
C LEU A 205 -0.78 10.68 -26.83
N GLY A 206 -0.79 11.40 -25.71
CA GLY A 206 -1.79 11.22 -24.65
C GLY A 206 -3.21 11.50 -25.13
N SER A 207 -3.40 12.53 -25.98
CA SER A 207 -4.71 12.85 -26.57
C SER A 207 -5.22 11.74 -27.48
N LEU A 208 -4.33 11.11 -28.26
CA LEU A 208 -4.70 9.98 -29.12
C LEU A 208 -5.14 8.76 -28.31
N PHE A 209 -4.44 8.45 -27.20
CA PHE A 209 -4.86 7.37 -26.31
C PHE A 209 -6.18 7.67 -25.59
N ALA A 210 -6.39 8.89 -25.10
CA ALA A 210 -7.67 9.29 -24.50
C ALA A 210 -8.84 9.15 -25.48
N ARG A 211 -8.63 9.53 -26.75
CA ARG A 211 -9.60 9.31 -27.83
C ARG A 211 -9.81 7.83 -28.14
N LEU A 212 -8.76 7.02 -28.11
CA LEU A 212 -8.85 5.57 -28.29
C LEU A 212 -9.68 4.93 -27.17
N ARG A 213 -9.51 5.35 -25.92
CA ARG A 213 -10.38 4.94 -24.80
C ARG A 213 -11.83 5.30 -25.04
N ALA A 214 -12.09 6.53 -25.50
CA ALA A 214 -13.45 6.96 -25.81
C ALA A 214 -14.06 6.12 -26.93
N ALA A 215 -13.32 5.87 -28.02
CA ALA A 215 -13.77 5.03 -29.14
C ALA A 215 -14.04 3.57 -28.75
N MET A 216 -13.29 3.05 -27.77
CA MET A 216 -13.41 1.66 -27.28
C MET A 216 -14.39 1.50 -26.12
N HIS A 217 -15.08 2.57 -25.70
CA HIS A 217 -16.11 2.48 -24.67
C HIS A 217 -17.28 1.59 -25.12
N GLN A 218 -17.69 0.70 -24.24
CA GLN A 218 -18.87 -0.13 -24.40
C GLN A 218 -19.94 0.29 -23.38
N PRO A 219 -21.22 0.46 -23.80
CA PRO A 219 -22.31 0.74 -22.87
C PRO A 219 -22.36 -0.29 -21.73
N GLU A 220 -22.70 0.15 -20.52
CA GLU A 220 -22.88 -0.68 -19.31
C GLU A 220 -21.60 -1.32 -18.74
N THR A 221 -20.53 -1.50 -19.52
CA THR A 221 -19.26 -2.09 -19.05
C THR A 221 -18.13 -1.07 -18.91
N GLY A 222 -18.22 0.06 -19.61
CA GLY A 222 -17.22 1.13 -19.56
C GLY A 222 -16.08 0.97 -20.58
N THR A 223 -14.89 1.45 -20.22
CA THR A 223 -13.67 1.40 -21.07
C THR A 223 -12.46 0.84 -20.30
N TRP A 224 -11.30 0.79 -20.94
CA TRP A 224 -10.06 0.27 -20.35
C TRP A 224 -9.28 1.33 -19.56
N PHE A 225 -8.48 0.91 -18.57
CA PHE A 225 -7.71 1.81 -17.70
C PHE A 225 -6.22 1.86 -18.02
N GLN A 226 -5.65 0.75 -18.48
CA GLN A 226 -4.26 0.63 -18.89
C GLN A 226 -4.18 0.03 -20.29
N GLY A 227 -3.36 0.60 -21.16
CA GLY A 227 -3.13 0.12 -22.52
C GLY A 227 -1.65 0.16 -22.87
N THR A 228 -1.17 -0.86 -23.56
CA THR A 228 0.22 -0.95 -24.04
C THR A 228 0.24 -1.09 -25.54
N PHE A 229 0.70 -0.04 -26.22
CA PHE A 229 0.95 -0.07 -27.65
C PHE A 229 2.39 -0.49 -27.91
N THR A 230 2.61 -1.47 -28.76
CA THR A 230 3.95 -1.88 -29.19
C THR A 230 4.10 -1.70 -30.69
N LEU A 231 5.29 -1.30 -31.13
CA LEU A 231 5.65 -1.10 -32.53
C LEU A 231 7.08 -1.56 -32.75
N ASP A 232 7.31 -2.39 -33.76
CA ASP A 232 8.65 -2.81 -34.17
C ASP A 232 9.15 -2.08 -35.42
N SER A 233 10.43 -2.26 -35.72
CA SER A 233 11.11 -1.64 -36.88
C SER A 233 10.57 -2.10 -38.24
N GLU A 234 9.79 -3.17 -38.29
CA GLU A 234 9.10 -3.64 -39.51
C GLU A 234 7.71 -2.98 -39.67
N SER A 235 7.37 -2.04 -38.78
CA SER A 235 6.08 -1.36 -38.71
C SER A 235 4.90 -2.26 -38.33
N HIS A 236 5.16 -3.42 -37.74
CA HIS A 236 4.11 -4.20 -37.09
C HIS A 236 3.80 -3.59 -35.73
N PHE A 237 2.51 -3.42 -35.45
CA PHE A 237 2.05 -2.93 -34.16
C PHE A 237 1.00 -3.84 -33.55
N ASP A 238 0.94 -3.81 -32.23
CA ASP A 238 -0.05 -4.51 -31.41
C ASP A 238 -0.52 -3.60 -30.27
N PHE A 239 -1.74 -3.84 -29.79
CA PHE A 239 -2.31 -3.07 -28.69
C PHE A 239 -3.07 -4.00 -27.73
N ASP A 240 -2.54 -4.10 -26.52
CA ASP A 240 -3.11 -4.83 -25.40
C ASP A 240 -3.68 -3.85 -24.36
N PHE A 241 -4.75 -4.22 -23.66
CA PHE A 241 -5.38 -3.36 -22.67
C PHE A 241 -6.02 -4.14 -21.52
N ASP A 242 -6.14 -3.47 -20.37
CA ASP A 242 -6.81 -3.97 -19.17
C ASP A 242 -7.92 -3.02 -18.73
N ALA A 243 -9.13 -3.54 -18.56
CA ALA A 243 -10.33 -2.81 -18.20
C ALA A 243 -10.86 -3.10 -16.80
N ASP A 244 -10.20 -4.00 -16.06
CA ASP A 244 -10.67 -4.52 -14.79
C ASP A 244 -9.68 -4.29 -13.67
N GLN A 245 -8.38 -4.46 -13.92
CA GLN A 245 -7.34 -4.30 -12.91
C GLN A 245 -7.00 -2.83 -12.68
N GLU A 246 -6.61 -2.53 -11.45
CA GLU A 246 -6.08 -1.20 -11.13
C GLU A 246 -4.78 -0.98 -11.91
N PRO A 247 -4.62 0.15 -12.62
CA PRO A 247 -3.38 0.45 -13.32
C PRO A 247 -2.17 0.45 -12.38
N THR A 248 -1.04 -0.06 -12.87
CA THR A 248 0.21 -0.04 -12.09
C THR A 248 0.85 1.35 -12.17
N TRP A 249 0.30 2.31 -11.43
CA TRP A 249 0.75 3.70 -11.42
C TRP A 249 2.21 3.86 -10.98
N ARG A 250 2.97 4.76 -11.64
CA ARG A 250 4.23 5.27 -11.09
C ARG A 250 3.94 6.24 -9.95
N LEU A 251 2.95 7.10 -10.17
CA LEU A 251 2.37 8.03 -9.23
C LEU A 251 0.84 7.92 -9.34
N ALA A 252 0.19 7.33 -8.34
CA ALA A 252 -1.27 7.24 -8.37
C ALA A 252 -1.90 8.65 -8.28
N PRO A 253 -3.10 8.88 -8.86
CA PRO A 253 -3.78 10.16 -8.78
C PRO A 253 -3.88 10.64 -7.32
N ASN A 254 -3.25 11.77 -7.04
CA ASN A 254 -3.23 12.38 -5.72
C ASN A 254 -3.37 13.91 -5.82
N GLU A 255 -3.89 14.51 -4.75
CA GLU A 255 -3.99 15.95 -4.55
C GLU A 255 -3.29 16.29 -3.23
N GLY A 256 -2.10 16.90 -3.31
CA GLY A 256 -1.28 17.20 -2.13
C GLY A 256 -0.98 15.95 -1.30
N GLY A 257 -0.45 14.91 -1.97
CA GLY A 257 0.04 13.68 -1.33
C GLY A 257 -1.05 12.71 -0.87
N LYS A 258 -2.33 13.07 -1.01
CA LYS A 258 -3.47 12.22 -0.66
C LYS A 258 -4.15 11.67 -1.92
N PRO A 259 -4.55 10.38 -1.95
CA PRO A 259 -5.34 9.85 -3.05
C PRO A 259 -6.54 10.75 -3.32
N SER A 260 -6.72 11.21 -4.56
CA SER A 260 -7.84 12.09 -4.93
C SER A 260 -9.04 11.24 -5.39
N PRO A 261 -10.16 11.21 -4.65
CA PRO A 261 -11.37 10.49 -5.08
C PRO A 261 -11.99 11.09 -6.35
N ARG A 262 -11.69 12.37 -6.63
CA ARG A 262 -12.28 13.13 -7.74
C ARG A 262 -11.99 12.49 -9.09
N ALA A 263 -10.76 12.07 -9.36
CA ALA A 263 -10.39 11.46 -10.64
C ALA A 263 -11.19 10.17 -10.88
N TYR A 264 -11.36 9.35 -9.84
CA TYR A 264 -12.14 8.10 -9.89
C TYR A 264 -13.65 8.34 -10.05
N ALA A 265 -14.20 9.37 -9.41
CA ALA A 265 -15.60 9.76 -9.62
C ALA A 265 -15.83 10.34 -11.02
N THR A 266 -14.90 11.17 -11.52
CA THR A 266 -14.93 11.71 -12.88
C THR A 266 -14.89 10.59 -13.91
N GLU A 267 -14.09 9.54 -13.69
CA GLU A 267 -14.05 8.35 -14.56
C GLU A 267 -15.45 7.74 -14.72
N LEU A 268 -16.16 7.47 -13.63
CA LEU A 268 -17.50 6.89 -13.67
C LEU A 268 -18.53 7.82 -14.29
N ALA A 269 -18.32 9.14 -14.20
CA ALA A 269 -19.18 10.12 -14.85
C ALA A 269 -18.95 10.19 -16.38
N ILE A 270 -17.72 9.95 -16.86
CA ILE A 270 -17.39 9.96 -18.29
C ILE A 270 -17.71 8.61 -18.93
N PHE A 271 -17.37 7.51 -18.26
CA PHE A 271 -17.51 6.14 -18.75
C PHE A 271 -18.40 5.35 -17.78
N PRO A 272 -19.74 5.57 -17.82
CA PRO A 272 -20.66 4.93 -16.89
C PRO A 272 -20.66 3.41 -17.06
N ARG A 273 -20.82 2.71 -15.93
CA ARG A 273 -20.89 1.26 -15.85
C ARG A 273 -22.10 0.85 -15.04
N ASP A 274 -22.69 -0.28 -15.39
CA ASP A 274 -23.56 -1.01 -14.48
C ASP A 274 -22.77 -1.35 -13.22
N GLN A 275 -23.44 -1.33 -12.07
CA GLN A 275 -22.80 -1.52 -10.78
C GLN A 275 -22.00 -2.83 -10.69
N LYS A 276 -22.49 -3.91 -11.31
CA LYS A 276 -21.80 -5.22 -11.39
C LYS A 276 -20.51 -5.21 -12.21
N HIS A 277 -20.30 -4.21 -13.08
CA HIS A 277 -19.11 -4.04 -13.92
C HIS A 277 -18.17 -2.95 -13.40
N VAL A 278 -18.49 -2.32 -12.26
CA VAL A 278 -17.56 -1.41 -11.58
C VAL A 278 -16.54 -2.23 -10.81
N PRO A 279 -15.23 -2.17 -11.14
CA PRO A 279 -14.22 -2.89 -10.39
C PRO A 279 -14.19 -2.46 -8.92
N ALA A 280 -13.92 -3.40 -8.00
CA ALA A 280 -13.93 -3.12 -6.56
C ALA A 280 -12.99 -1.98 -6.17
N TRP A 281 -11.79 -1.92 -6.77
CA TRP A 281 -10.83 -0.84 -6.51
C TRP A 281 -11.36 0.53 -6.94
N LEU A 282 -12.08 0.60 -8.07
CA LEU A 282 -12.63 1.85 -8.59
C LEU A 282 -13.78 2.32 -7.72
N SER A 283 -14.67 1.40 -7.35
CA SER A 283 -15.78 1.65 -6.42
C SER A 283 -15.28 2.22 -5.09
N ALA A 284 -14.24 1.60 -4.53
CA ALA A 284 -13.63 2.04 -3.28
C ALA A 284 -12.93 3.40 -3.37
N LYS A 285 -12.15 3.65 -4.42
CA LYS A 285 -11.42 4.91 -4.59
C LYS A 285 -12.30 6.07 -5.04
N ALA A 286 -13.41 5.80 -5.71
CA ALA A 286 -14.45 6.79 -6.01
C ALA A 286 -15.34 7.12 -4.80
N GLY A 287 -15.22 6.37 -3.69
CA GLY A 287 -16.04 6.58 -2.50
C GLY A 287 -17.49 6.13 -2.68
N LEU A 288 -17.76 5.15 -3.55
CA LEU A 288 -19.10 4.59 -3.68
C LEU A 288 -19.44 3.72 -2.47
N PRO A 289 -20.71 3.67 -2.04
CA PRO A 289 -21.13 2.70 -1.02
C PRO A 289 -21.03 1.27 -1.55
N LEU A 290 -21.01 0.29 -0.65
CA LEU A 290 -21.09 -1.11 -1.04
C LEU A 290 -22.38 -1.41 -1.81
N ASP A 291 -22.22 -2.10 -2.94
CA ASP A 291 -23.34 -2.64 -3.70
C ASP A 291 -23.80 -3.97 -3.10
N VAL A 292 -24.49 -3.87 -1.98
CA VAL A 292 -25.14 -5.00 -1.32
C VAL A 292 -26.62 -4.72 -1.22
N VAL A 293 -27.42 -5.72 -1.55
CA VAL A 293 -28.88 -5.69 -1.35
C VAL A 293 -29.21 -6.66 -0.23
N PHE A 294 -29.65 -6.13 0.92
CA PHE A 294 -30.03 -6.97 2.05
C PHE A 294 -31.49 -7.44 1.93
N ARG A 295 -31.73 -8.69 2.31
CA ARG A 295 -33.07 -9.22 2.56
C ARG A 295 -33.40 -9.06 4.04
N HIS A 296 -34.57 -8.50 4.36
CA HIS A 296 -35.00 -8.30 5.75
C HIS A 296 -35.91 -9.43 6.19
N ALA A 297 -35.51 -10.12 7.26
CA ALA A 297 -36.30 -11.21 7.79
C ALA A 297 -37.45 -10.70 8.65
N GLN A 298 -38.65 -11.20 8.36
CA GLN A 298 -39.85 -10.87 9.11
C GLN A 298 -39.98 -11.75 10.36
N VAL A 299 -40.22 -11.10 11.50
CA VAL A 299 -40.39 -11.79 12.79
C VAL A 299 -41.63 -12.70 12.77
N VAL A 300 -42.71 -12.24 12.15
CA VAL A 300 -44.00 -12.92 11.95
C VAL A 300 -44.59 -12.49 10.60
N ASP A 301 -45.59 -13.20 10.08
CA ASP A 301 -46.13 -12.91 8.73
C ASP A 301 -47.06 -11.69 8.70
N ALA A 302 -47.79 -11.46 9.80
CA ALA A 302 -48.59 -10.27 9.99
C ALA A 302 -48.79 -10.00 11.49
N HIS A 303 -48.80 -8.72 11.88
CA HIS A 303 -49.12 -8.30 13.23
C HIS A 303 -49.66 -6.86 13.26
N ASN A 304 -50.86 -6.68 13.80
CA ASN A 304 -51.42 -5.38 14.16
C ASN A 304 -51.31 -5.17 15.66
N GLU A 305 -51.15 -3.91 16.08
CA GLU A 305 -51.05 -3.56 17.51
C GLU A 305 -52.31 -4.01 18.27
N GLY A 306 -52.12 -4.78 19.34
CA GLY A 306 -53.21 -5.34 20.15
C GLY A 306 -53.80 -6.66 19.65
N GLU A 307 -53.44 -7.12 18.45
CA GLU A 307 -53.88 -8.41 17.89
C GLU A 307 -52.82 -9.50 18.07
N ARG A 308 -53.25 -10.77 18.01
CA ARG A 308 -52.30 -11.90 18.06
C ARG A 308 -51.46 -11.94 16.78
N PRO A 309 -50.13 -12.09 16.87
CA PRO A 309 -49.28 -12.28 15.70
C PRO A 309 -49.69 -13.51 14.88
N VAL A 310 -49.65 -13.39 13.56
CA VAL A 310 -49.96 -14.48 12.63
C VAL A 310 -48.66 -15.10 12.11
N VAL A 311 -48.56 -16.43 12.19
CA VAL A 311 -47.43 -17.21 11.67
C VAL A 311 -47.98 -18.42 10.91
N ASN A 312 -47.80 -18.41 9.59
CA ASN A 312 -48.22 -19.43 8.63
C ASN A 312 -46.99 -19.97 7.89
N ARG A 313 -46.04 -20.53 8.65
CA ARG A 313 -44.76 -21.04 8.14
C ARG A 313 -44.57 -22.50 8.56
N PRO A 314 -43.93 -23.35 7.73
CA PRO A 314 -43.59 -24.71 8.12
C PRO A 314 -42.64 -24.71 9.31
N PRO A 315 -42.77 -25.67 10.25
CA PRO A 315 -41.85 -25.78 11.38
C PRO A 315 -40.44 -26.13 10.91
N VAL A 316 -39.44 -25.61 11.62
CA VAL A 316 -38.04 -25.99 11.38
C VAL A 316 -37.86 -27.48 11.74
N PRO A 317 -37.29 -28.31 10.84
CA PRO A 317 -37.02 -29.72 11.15
C PRO A 317 -36.19 -29.90 12.44
N PRO A 318 -36.50 -30.89 13.30
CA PRO A 318 -35.84 -31.04 14.61
C PRO A 318 -34.32 -31.21 14.54
N ASP A 319 -33.82 -31.86 13.48
CA ASP A 319 -32.40 -32.07 13.21
C ASP A 319 -31.69 -30.77 12.82
N MET A 320 -32.39 -29.80 12.21
CA MET A 320 -31.84 -28.49 11.84
C MET A 320 -31.92 -27.45 12.96
N MET A 321 -32.84 -27.62 13.92
CA MET A 321 -33.16 -26.62 14.95
C MET A 321 -31.93 -26.04 15.65
N ARG A 322 -31.00 -26.91 16.08
CA ARG A 322 -29.78 -26.48 16.78
C ARG A 322 -28.88 -25.64 15.87
N GLY A 323 -28.71 -26.05 14.61
CA GLY A 323 -27.87 -25.34 13.64
C GLY A 323 -28.46 -23.99 13.26
N VAL A 324 -29.78 -23.90 13.08
CA VAL A 324 -30.48 -22.64 12.79
C VAL A 324 -30.36 -21.66 13.95
N LEU A 325 -30.62 -22.10 15.19
CA LEU A 325 -30.46 -21.25 16.36
C LEU A 325 -29.02 -20.78 16.54
N ASP A 326 -28.04 -21.67 16.39
CA ASP A 326 -26.63 -21.31 16.51
C ASP A 326 -26.24 -20.26 15.46
N TYR A 327 -26.66 -20.45 14.21
CA TYR A 327 -26.41 -19.50 13.13
C TYR A 327 -27.00 -18.12 13.45
N LEU A 328 -28.30 -18.07 13.78
CA LEU A 328 -29.01 -16.81 14.01
C LEU A 328 -28.47 -16.03 15.21
N PHE A 329 -28.07 -16.71 16.30
CA PHE A 329 -27.52 -16.05 17.49
C PHE A 329 -26.05 -15.66 17.35
N ARG A 330 -25.24 -16.45 16.64
CA ARG A 330 -23.79 -16.20 16.50
C ARG A 330 -23.42 -15.31 15.32
N SER A 331 -24.34 -15.08 14.39
CA SER A 331 -24.08 -14.16 13.29
C SER A 331 -23.79 -12.75 13.81
N PRO A 332 -22.90 -11.98 13.15
CA PRO A 332 -22.49 -10.68 13.66
C PRO A 332 -23.66 -9.70 13.81
N VAL A 333 -23.57 -8.86 14.84
CA VAL A 333 -24.57 -7.83 15.14
C VAL A 333 -24.26 -6.59 14.29
N ALA A 334 -25.24 -6.13 13.51
CA ALA A 334 -25.16 -4.90 12.74
C ALA A 334 -25.50 -3.68 13.61
N LEU A 335 -26.52 -3.80 14.47
CA LEU A 335 -26.98 -2.71 15.33
C LEU A 335 -27.46 -3.25 16.66
N THR A 336 -27.06 -2.60 17.76
CA THR A 336 -27.64 -2.81 19.09
C THR A 336 -28.28 -1.51 19.56
N ARG A 337 -29.48 -1.61 20.13
CA ARG A 337 -30.18 -0.48 20.76
C ARG A 337 -30.31 -0.71 22.27
N PRO A 338 -30.36 0.33 23.10
CA PRO A 338 -30.49 0.18 24.54
C PRO A 338 -31.83 -0.47 24.93
N GLY A 339 -31.75 -1.37 25.92
CA GLY A 339 -32.91 -1.99 26.57
C GLY A 339 -33.63 -3.05 25.72
N PRO A 340 -34.30 -4.03 26.35
CA PRO A 340 -35.14 -5.00 25.65
C PRO A 340 -36.46 -4.37 25.13
N GLN A 341 -37.01 -4.97 24.08
CA GLN A 341 -38.31 -4.62 23.50
C GLN A 341 -39.45 -5.42 24.15
N PRO A 342 -40.70 -4.91 24.10
CA PRO A 342 -41.87 -5.69 24.48
C PRO A 342 -42.01 -6.96 23.64
N ASP A 343 -42.49 -8.03 24.27
CA ASP A 343 -42.80 -9.27 23.57
C ASP A 343 -44.18 -9.20 22.90
N ILE A 344 -44.24 -9.27 21.57
CA ILE A 344 -45.51 -9.20 20.81
C ILE A 344 -46.47 -10.37 21.09
N PHE A 345 -45.98 -11.52 21.58
CA PHE A 345 -46.83 -12.65 21.98
C PHE A 345 -47.38 -12.49 23.41
N THR A 346 -46.71 -11.69 24.23
CA THR A 346 -47.12 -11.37 25.61
C THR A 346 -46.95 -9.87 25.90
N PRO A 347 -47.77 -9.00 25.27
CA PRO A 347 -47.55 -7.54 25.27
C PRO A 347 -47.66 -6.88 26.64
N ASN A 348 -48.34 -7.52 27.60
CA ASN A 348 -48.49 -7.04 28.98
C ASN A 348 -47.37 -7.54 29.93
N GLY A 349 -46.41 -8.31 29.42
CA GLY A 349 -45.27 -8.81 30.19
C GLY A 349 -44.11 -7.81 30.30
N PRO A 350 -43.13 -8.04 31.19
CA PRO A 350 -41.90 -7.26 31.20
C PRO A 350 -41.15 -7.41 29.86
N PRO A 351 -40.57 -6.34 29.30
CA PRO A 351 -39.77 -6.42 28.07
C PRO A 351 -38.57 -7.36 28.24
N ASP A 352 -38.46 -8.37 27.38
CA ASP A 352 -37.37 -9.35 27.40
C ASP A 352 -36.79 -9.67 26.01
N VAL A 353 -37.36 -9.11 24.93
CA VAL A 353 -36.90 -9.34 23.56
C VAL A 353 -35.65 -8.50 23.31
N PRO A 354 -34.51 -9.08 22.89
CA PRO A 354 -33.30 -8.30 22.64
C PRO A 354 -33.50 -7.29 21.51
N ASN A 355 -33.12 -6.03 21.76
CA ASN A 355 -33.23 -4.93 20.78
C ASN A 355 -31.95 -4.83 19.95
N ALA A 356 -31.73 -5.82 19.09
CA ALA A 356 -30.57 -5.88 18.22
C ALA A 356 -30.95 -6.42 16.85
N PHE A 357 -30.11 -6.17 15.87
CA PHE A 357 -30.23 -6.67 14.50
C PHE A 357 -28.93 -7.38 14.14
N HIS A 358 -29.06 -8.60 13.63
CA HIS A 358 -27.96 -9.40 13.12
C HIS A 358 -27.94 -9.36 11.60
N THR A 359 -26.77 -9.64 11.02
CA THR A 359 -26.63 -9.83 9.58
C THR A 359 -25.54 -10.83 9.28
N ASP A 360 -25.71 -11.53 8.15
CA ASP A 360 -24.68 -12.39 7.55
C ASP A 360 -24.14 -11.82 6.22
N GLY A 361 -24.49 -10.57 5.90
CA GLY A 361 -24.11 -9.92 4.65
C GLY A 361 -25.11 -10.08 3.51
N VAL A 362 -26.08 -10.99 3.62
CA VAL A 362 -27.18 -11.17 2.65
C VAL A 362 -28.53 -10.88 3.31
N TRP A 363 -28.73 -11.38 4.53
CA TRP A 363 -29.92 -11.14 5.34
C TRP A 363 -29.62 -10.21 6.50
N ILE A 364 -30.63 -9.43 6.87
CA ILE A 364 -30.73 -8.69 8.13
C ILE A 364 -31.92 -9.27 8.89
N TRP A 365 -31.75 -9.60 10.16
CA TRP A 365 -32.87 -10.06 10.99
C TRP A 365 -32.82 -9.44 12.40
N PRO A 366 -33.99 -9.09 12.97
CA PRO A 366 -34.08 -8.72 14.38
C PRO A 366 -33.70 -9.90 15.27
N ALA A 367 -33.06 -9.64 16.42
CA ALA A 367 -32.77 -10.64 17.45
C ALA A 367 -34.04 -11.28 18.05
N ALA A 368 -35.21 -10.68 17.80
CA ALA A 368 -36.52 -11.27 18.04
C ALA A 368 -36.71 -12.61 17.31
N VAL A 369 -36.17 -12.78 16.09
CA VAL A 369 -36.30 -14.03 15.30
C VAL A 369 -35.72 -15.24 16.05
N PRO A 370 -34.42 -15.27 16.41
CA PRO A 370 -33.89 -16.38 17.20
C PRO A 370 -34.48 -16.46 18.60
N HIS A 371 -34.86 -15.32 19.21
CA HIS A 371 -35.51 -15.31 20.52
C HIS A 371 -36.84 -16.07 20.50
N TYR A 372 -37.72 -15.80 19.53
CA TYR A 372 -39.02 -16.45 19.41
C TYR A 372 -38.96 -17.88 18.89
N LEU A 373 -38.01 -18.20 18.01
CA LEU A 373 -37.74 -19.60 17.66
C LEU A 373 -37.39 -20.41 18.92
N ARG A 374 -36.52 -19.87 19.79
CA ARG A 374 -36.13 -20.54 21.04
C ARG A 374 -37.26 -20.61 22.07
N LYS A 375 -38.00 -19.52 22.26
CA LYS A 375 -38.99 -19.36 23.34
C LYS A 375 -40.34 -20.01 23.01
N TYR A 376 -40.79 -19.85 21.77
CA TYR A 376 -42.13 -20.24 21.33
C TYR A 376 -42.13 -21.26 20.18
N GLY A 377 -40.96 -21.62 19.63
CA GLY A 377 -40.89 -22.48 18.46
C GLY A 377 -41.38 -21.80 17.18
N VAL A 378 -41.44 -20.46 17.15
CA VAL A 378 -41.89 -19.70 15.98
C VAL A 378 -40.87 -19.87 14.85
N PRO A 379 -41.23 -20.53 13.74
CA PRO A 379 -40.29 -20.76 12.64
C PRO A 379 -39.90 -19.44 11.95
N PRO A 380 -38.60 -19.23 11.64
CA PRO A 380 -38.17 -18.16 10.73
C PRO A 380 -38.74 -18.36 9.32
N GLU A 381 -38.57 -17.37 8.46
CA GLU A 381 -38.98 -17.49 7.06
C GLU A 381 -38.29 -18.69 6.38
N PRO A 382 -39.01 -19.48 5.56
CA PRO A 382 -38.45 -20.66 4.91
C PRO A 382 -37.21 -20.36 4.06
N GLU A 383 -37.19 -19.24 3.34
CA GLU A 383 -36.03 -18.85 2.54
C GLU A 383 -34.80 -18.55 3.40
N LEU A 384 -34.99 -18.01 4.60
CA LEU A 384 -33.89 -17.79 5.55
C LEU A 384 -33.39 -19.13 6.10
N VAL A 385 -34.28 -20.08 6.42
CA VAL A 385 -33.88 -21.42 6.88
C VAL A 385 -33.10 -22.17 5.79
N GLU A 386 -33.55 -22.09 4.55
CA GLU A 386 -32.86 -22.67 3.39
C GLU A 386 -31.49 -22.02 3.14
N HIS A 387 -31.39 -20.69 3.27
CA HIS A 387 -30.13 -19.96 3.18
C HIS A 387 -29.14 -20.42 4.26
N ILE A 388 -29.59 -20.54 5.51
CA ILE A 388 -28.78 -21.02 6.64
C ILE A 388 -28.31 -22.47 6.40
N ARG A 389 -29.18 -23.31 5.86
CA ARG A 389 -28.87 -24.69 5.49
C ARG A 389 -27.79 -24.74 4.40
N ALA A 390 -27.92 -23.90 3.36
CA ALA A 390 -26.95 -23.80 2.28
C ALA A 390 -25.58 -23.29 2.78
N ALA A 391 -25.55 -22.42 3.79
CA ALA A 391 -24.35 -21.99 4.49
C ALA A 391 -23.76 -23.04 5.46
N GLY A 392 -24.35 -24.24 5.53
CA GLY A 392 -23.89 -25.32 6.41
C GLY A 392 -24.00 -25.01 7.90
N PHE A 393 -24.96 -24.14 8.28
CA PHE A 393 -25.18 -23.68 9.66
C PHE A 393 -23.97 -22.97 10.30
N ARG A 394 -23.07 -22.41 9.49
CA ARG A 394 -21.91 -21.65 9.97
C ARG A 394 -22.04 -20.19 9.58
N PRO A 395 -22.14 -19.26 10.54
CA PRO A 395 -22.14 -17.83 10.24
C PRO A 395 -20.90 -17.42 9.44
N PRO A 396 -21.04 -16.55 8.43
CA PRO A 396 -19.89 -16.00 7.75
C PRO A 396 -19.16 -14.97 8.63
N LEU A 397 -17.87 -14.81 8.35
CA LEU A 397 -17.13 -13.64 8.82
C LEU A 397 -17.46 -12.48 7.88
N ILE A 398 -18.06 -11.42 8.41
CA ILE A 398 -18.36 -10.21 7.64
C ILE A 398 -17.49 -9.04 8.08
N GLY A 399 -17.03 -8.27 7.09
CA GLY A 399 -16.23 -7.07 7.31
C GLY A 399 -17.00 -5.96 8.02
N GLU A 400 -16.27 -5.00 8.59
CA GLU A 400 -16.84 -3.87 9.32
C GLU A 400 -17.75 -3.00 8.44
N LEU A 401 -17.34 -2.72 7.20
CA LEU A 401 -18.10 -1.90 6.28
C LEU A 401 -19.45 -2.52 5.89
N VAL A 402 -19.53 -3.85 5.76
CA VAL A 402 -20.80 -4.56 5.51
C VAL A 402 -21.76 -4.36 6.69
N ARG A 403 -21.26 -4.47 7.93
CA ARG A 403 -22.06 -4.21 9.14
C ARG A 403 -22.52 -2.76 9.22
N ALA A 404 -21.64 -1.81 8.95
CA ALA A 404 -21.97 -0.39 8.94
C ALA A 404 -22.99 -0.05 7.83
N THR A 405 -22.94 -0.75 6.70
CA THR A 405 -23.92 -0.61 5.62
C THR A 405 -25.29 -1.18 6.02
N ALA A 406 -25.31 -2.36 6.67
CA ALA A 406 -26.53 -2.93 7.23
C ALA A 406 -27.13 -2.02 8.31
N GLU A 407 -26.31 -1.46 9.20
CA GLU A 407 -26.74 -0.48 10.22
C GLU A 407 -27.39 0.75 9.56
N ALA A 408 -26.71 1.36 8.58
CA ALA A 408 -27.22 2.52 7.87
C ALA A 408 -28.59 2.23 7.23
N GLU A 409 -28.78 1.04 6.66
CA GLU A 409 -30.06 0.60 6.10
C GLU A 409 -31.15 0.44 7.17
N ILE A 410 -30.84 -0.21 8.31
CA ILE A 410 -31.78 -0.37 9.43
C ILE A 410 -32.24 0.97 10.00
N VAL A 411 -31.35 1.98 10.02
CA VAL A 411 -31.63 3.31 10.57
C VAL A 411 -32.19 4.26 9.50
N GLY A 412 -32.15 3.90 8.20
CA GLY A 412 -32.56 4.76 7.10
C GLY A 412 -31.62 5.94 6.84
N LYS A 413 -30.33 5.78 7.12
CA LYS A 413 -29.27 6.78 6.86
C LYS A 413 -28.55 6.45 5.53
N PRO A 414 -27.87 7.44 4.91
CA PRO A 414 -27.00 7.17 3.77
C PRO A 414 -25.98 6.09 4.11
N ARG A 415 -25.79 5.13 3.20
CA ARG A 415 -24.78 4.08 3.34
C ARG A 415 -23.38 4.69 3.40
N PRO A 416 -22.49 4.18 4.27
CA PRO A 416 -21.12 4.68 4.36
C PRO A 416 -20.38 4.43 3.02
N PRO A 417 -19.55 5.39 2.57
CA PRO A 417 -18.72 5.19 1.39
C PRO A 417 -17.60 4.18 1.69
N GLN A 418 -17.17 3.46 0.67
CA GLN A 418 -15.91 2.73 0.71
C GLN A 418 -14.71 3.68 0.71
N THR A 419 -13.56 3.18 1.14
CA THR A 419 -12.28 3.88 1.15
C THR A 419 -11.16 2.97 0.64
N ALA A 420 -9.99 3.54 0.34
CA ALA A 420 -8.81 2.75 -0.02
C ALA A 420 -8.37 1.76 1.09
N ALA A 421 -8.73 2.01 2.36
CA ALA A 421 -8.44 1.11 3.47
C ALA A 421 -9.28 -0.17 3.47
N ASP A 422 -10.40 -0.17 2.74
CA ASP A 422 -11.26 -1.35 2.56
C ASP A 422 -10.70 -2.33 1.51
N LEU A 423 -9.68 -1.89 0.75
CA LEU A 423 -8.95 -2.73 -0.20
C LEU A 423 -7.75 -3.41 0.47
N PRO A 424 -7.35 -4.60 0.00
CA PRO A 424 -6.08 -5.20 0.41
C PRO A 424 -4.93 -4.23 0.11
N ASP A 425 -4.10 -3.94 1.12
CA ASP A 425 -2.87 -3.19 0.91
C ASP A 425 -1.83 -4.08 0.19
N GLU A 426 -1.67 -3.81 -1.09
CA GLU A 426 -0.76 -4.48 -2.02
C GLU A 426 0.52 -3.66 -2.27
N SER A 427 0.79 -2.66 -1.43
CA SER A 427 2.02 -1.86 -1.54
C SER A 427 3.27 -2.75 -1.48
N ALA A 428 4.35 -2.32 -2.15
CA ALA A 428 5.61 -3.05 -2.17
C ALA A 428 6.12 -3.33 -0.75
N ARG A 429 5.96 -2.35 0.16
CA ARG A 429 6.26 -2.49 1.58
C ARG A 429 5.43 -3.60 2.23
N THR A 430 4.11 -3.56 2.12
CA THR A 430 3.23 -4.55 2.76
C THR A 430 3.46 -5.96 2.22
N ARG A 431 3.81 -6.11 0.93
CA ARG A 431 4.23 -7.41 0.37
C ARG A 431 5.52 -7.93 0.99
N VAL A 432 6.54 -7.07 1.11
CA VAL A 432 7.81 -7.42 1.79
C VAL A 432 7.57 -7.81 3.26
N GLU A 433 6.62 -7.17 3.94
CA GLU A 433 6.25 -7.51 5.31
C GLU A 433 5.50 -8.84 5.43
N ARG A 434 4.77 -9.27 4.39
CA ARG A 434 3.95 -10.50 4.35
C ARG A 434 4.66 -11.68 3.67
N ASP A 435 5.99 -11.71 3.67
CA ASP A 435 6.84 -12.75 3.07
C ASP A 435 6.73 -12.87 1.52
N GLY A 436 6.25 -11.82 0.85
CA GLY A 436 6.20 -11.74 -0.61
C GLY A 436 7.38 -10.97 -1.21
N GLU A 437 7.81 -11.34 -2.42
CA GLU A 437 8.70 -10.49 -3.21
C GLU A 437 7.90 -9.30 -3.77
N PRO A 438 8.46 -8.07 -3.74
CA PRO A 438 7.77 -6.91 -4.28
C PRO A 438 7.63 -7.04 -5.80
N ALA A 439 6.43 -6.77 -6.35
CA ALA A 439 6.20 -6.85 -7.80
C ALA A 439 6.88 -5.75 -8.62
N ARG A 440 7.43 -4.74 -7.93
CA ARG A 440 8.22 -3.65 -8.52
C ARG A 440 9.41 -3.34 -7.61
N ASP A 441 10.42 -2.69 -8.16
CA ASP A 441 11.51 -2.11 -7.36
C ASP A 441 10.94 -1.26 -6.23
N ILE A 442 11.41 -1.50 -5.01
CA ILE A 442 11.05 -0.71 -3.83
C ILE A 442 11.70 0.68 -3.94
N ARG A 443 10.94 1.74 -3.60
CA ARG A 443 11.48 3.10 -3.66
C ARG A 443 12.47 3.37 -2.53
N ALA A 444 13.38 4.31 -2.72
CA ALA A 444 14.36 4.68 -1.69
C ALA A 444 13.70 5.04 -0.35
N VAL A 445 12.61 5.81 -0.36
CA VAL A 445 11.86 6.12 0.88
C VAL A 445 11.25 4.88 1.54
N GLU A 446 10.73 3.95 0.74
CA GLU A 446 10.13 2.70 1.23
C GLU A 446 11.21 1.78 1.85
N VAL A 447 12.43 1.79 1.31
CA VAL A 447 13.59 1.10 1.91
C VAL A 447 13.93 1.68 3.27
N LEU A 448 13.93 3.02 3.43
CA LEU A 448 14.18 3.65 4.73
C LEU A 448 13.12 3.25 5.75
N ASP A 449 11.84 3.27 5.39
CA ASP A 449 10.75 2.87 6.27
C ASP A 449 10.91 1.42 6.74
N VAL A 450 11.18 0.50 5.82
CA VAL A 450 11.45 -0.91 6.15
C VAL A 450 12.68 -1.05 7.04
N LEU A 451 13.76 -0.32 6.75
CA LEU A 451 14.98 -0.35 7.57
C LEU A 451 14.72 0.10 9.01
N TYR A 452 14.06 1.24 9.20
CA TYR A 452 13.71 1.75 10.52
C TYR A 452 12.83 0.77 11.29
N GLN A 453 11.81 0.21 10.63
CA GLN A 453 10.94 -0.79 11.23
C GLN A 453 11.73 -2.03 11.68
N ARG A 454 12.61 -2.58 10.83
CA ARG A 454 13.41 -3.77 11.17
C ARG A 454 14.40 -3.50 12.30
N LEU A 455 15.03 -2.33 12.33
CA LEU A 455 15.91 -1.94 13.44
C LEU A 455 15.13 -1.87 14.77
N ALA A 456 13.94 -1.25 14.75
CA ALA A 456 13.07 -1.16 15.93
C ALA A 456 12.58 -2.53 16.41
N GLU A 457 12.10 -3.39 15.50
CA GLU A 457 11.64 -4.76 15.81
C GLU A 457 12.73 -5.62 16.46
N HIS A 458 13.99 -5.38 16.11
CA HIS A 458 15.15 -6.08 16.67
C HIS A 458 15.79 -5.37 17.88
N GLY A 459 15.16 -4.30 18.38
CA GLY A 459 15.59 -3.59 19.58
C GLY A 459 16.86 -2.76 19.42
N VAL A 460 17.17 -2.30 18.20
CA VAL A 460 18.25 -1.34 17.95
C VAL A 460 17.69 0.06 18.27
N ALA A 461 18.24 0.70 19.30
CA ALA A 461 17.80 2.03 19.71
C ALA A 461 18.13 3.08 18.62
N PRO A 462 17.23 4.06 18.35
CA PRO A 462 17.52 5.15 17.39
C PRO A 462 18.77 5.96 17.73
N THR A 463 19.17 6.00 19.01
CA THR A 463 20.39 6.68 19.47
C THR A 463 21.67 5.98 19.04
N ALA A 464 21.60 4.68 18.69
CA ALA A 464 22.76 3.85 18.36
C ALA A 464 23.26 4.02 16.92
N TYR A 465 22.59 4.84 16.12
CA TYR A 465 22.96 5.07 14.74
C TYR A 465 22.54 6.44 14.22
N ARG A 466 23.01 6.79 13.02
CA ARG A 466 22.50 7.90 12.20
C ARG A 466 22.24 7.42 10.78
N ILE A 467 21.17 7.91 10.17
CA ILE A 467 20.85 7.68 8.76
C ILE A 467 20.63 9.04 8.11
N GLY A 468 21.13 9.21 6.89
CA GLY A 468 20.80 10.34 6.03
C GLY A 468 21.98 11.12 5.48
N ALA A 469 21.74 12.05 4.57
CA ALA A 469 22.79 12.84 3.93
C ALA A 469 23.57 13.74 4.89
N ASN A 470 22.87 14.32 5.87
CA ASN A 470 23.48 15.17 6.91
C ASN A 470 24.05 14.37 8.09
N ALA A 471 23.99 13.04 8.05
CA ALA A 471 24.55 12.21 9.10
C ALA A 471 26.08 12.34 9.09
N VAL A 472 26.61 13.24 9.90
CA VAL A 472 28.07 13.37 10.07
C VAL A 472 28.56 12.10 10.79
N PRO A 473 29.57 11.40 10.27
CA PRO A 473 30.12 10.24 10.95
C PRO A 473 30.62 10.62 12.37
N GLU A 474 29.88 10.20 13.39
CA GLU A 474 30.23 10.44 14.80
C GLU A 474 31.16 9.32 15.30
N PRO A 475 32.24 9.63 16.05
CA PRO A 475 33.13 8.60 16.57
C PRO A 475 32.39 7.53 17.39
N GLY A 476 32.54 6.27 16.98
CA GLY A 476 31.97 5.10 17.65
C GLY A 476 30.53 4.77 17.27
N LEU A 477 29.88 5.58 16.43
CA LEU A 477 28.49 5.41 16.00
C LEU A 477 28.41 4.89 14.56
N TRP A 478 27.46 3.98 14.28
CA TRP A 478 27.22 3.52 12.92
C TRP A 478 26.41 4.56 12.15
N THR A 479 26.87 4.83 10.93
CA THR A 479 26.25 5.84 10.07
C THR A 479 26.00 5.26 8.69
N LEU A 480 24.76 5.36 8.21
CA LEU A 480 24.38 5.15 6.81
C LEU A 480 24.16 6.52 6.18
N ARG A 481 25.07 6.96 5.31
CA ARG A 481 25.12 8.32 4.80
C ARG A 481 25.04 8.35 3.28
N ARG A 482 24.36 9.35 2.76
CA ARG A 482 24.38 9.65 1.32
C ARG A 482 25.66 10.41 0.95
N THR A 483 26.28 10.02 -0.15
CA THR A 483 27.47 10.67 -0.72
C THR A 483 27.15 11.18 -2.13
N GLU A 484 28.08 11.90 -2.76
CA GLU A 484 27.90 12.36 -4.15
C GLU A 484 27.76 11.21 -5.16
N SER A 485 28.43 10.09 -4.86
CA SER A 485 28.52 8.90 -5.73
C SER A 485 27.58 7.76 -5.32
N GLY A 486 26.77 7.92 -4.28
CA GLY A 486 25.82 6.91 -3.82
C GLY A 486 25.59 6.94 -2.30
N TRP A 487 25.85 5.82 -1.65
CA TRP A 487 25.64 5.61 -0.22
C TRP A 487 26.86 4.99 0.43
N GLU A 488 27.04 5.24 1.71
CA GLU A 488 28.19 4.77 2.48
C GLU A 488 27.74 4.30 3.86
N VAL A 489 28.31 3.20 4.32
CA VAL A 489 28.16 2.73 5.70
C VAL A 489 29.52 2.80 6.39
N SER A 490 29.58 3.48 7.53
CA SER A 490 30.83 3.65 8.27
C SER A 490 30.64 3.72 9.78
N ARG A 491 31.73 3.51 10.51
CA ARG A 491 31.84 3.74 11.97
C ARG A 491 33.25 4.25 12.30
N PRO A 492 33.48 5.56 12.24
CA PRO A 492 34.79 6.12 12.54
C PRO A 492 35.19 5.94 14.01
N PRO A 493 36.50 5.94 14.33
CA PRO A 493 37.62 5.76 13.41
C PRO A 493 37.92 4.28 13.12
N THR A 494 37.14 3.35 13.71
CA THR A 494 37.51 1.94 13.81
C THR A 494 37.26 1.14 12.53
N ASP A 495 36.28 1.55 11.73
CA ASP A 495 35.85 0.83 10.54
C ASP A 495 35.95 1.74 9.30
N GLU A 496 36.62 1.25 8.25
CA GLU A 496 36.71 1.94 6.97
C GLU A 496 35.33 2.08 6.32
N PRO A 497 35.03 3.21 5.67
CA PRO A 497 33.76 3.40 4.98
C PRO A 497 33.57 2.42 3.82
N VAL A 498 32.40 1.79 3.76
CA VAL A 498 32.00 0.89 2.66
C VAL A 498 30.99 1.60 1.77
N ALA A 499 31.33 1.76 0.49
CA ALA A 499 30.50 2.47 -0.49
C ALA A 499 29.57 1.53 -1.27
N PHE A 500 28.38 2.02 -1.60
CA PHE A 500 27.32 1.34 -2.32
C PHE A 500 26.70 2.28 -3.35
N ALA A 501 26.32 1.74 -4.52
CA ALA A 501 25.64 2.55 -5.54
C ALA A 501 24.18 2.81 -5.18
N LYS A 502 23.52 1.85 -4.52
CA LYS A 502 22.10 1.90 -4.18
C LYS A 502 21.85 1.90 -2.68
N LEU A 503 20.82 2.63 -2.26
CA LEU A 503 20.38 2.66 -0.86
C LEU A 503 20.01 1.28 -0.35
N GLU A 504 19.30 0.49 -1.15
CA GLU A 504 18.84 -0.84 -0.74
C GLU A 504 20.01 -1.77 -0.35
N GLU A 505 21.09 -1.75 -1.12
CA GLU A 505 22.30 -2.52 -0.82
C GLU A 505 22.96 -2.04 0.48
N ALA A 506 23.10 -0.72 0.62
CA ALA A 506 23.66 -0.10 1.82
C ALA A 506 22.81 -0.41 3.07
N ALA A 507 21.49 -0.35 2.95
CA ALA A 507 20.54 -0.66 4.02
C ALA A 507 20.62 -2.13 4.46
N ARG A 508 20.71 -3.08 3.51
CA ARG A 508 20.93 -4.50 3.83
C ARG A 508 22.24 -4.72 4.58
N PHE A 509 23.33 -4.11 4.12
CA PHE A 509 24.63 -4.18 4.79
C PHE A 509 24.61 -3.57 6.19
N PHE A 510 23.99 -2.40 6.33
CA PHE A 510 23.84 -1.68 7.59
C PHE A 510 23.03 -2.47 8.62
N LEU A 511 21.87 -2.99 8.23
CA LEU A 511 21.03 -3.84 9.05
C LEU A 511 21.80 -5.08 9.51
N GLY A 512 22.45 -5.80 8.58
CA GLY A 512 23.27 -6.96 8.90
C GLY A 512 24.39 -6.64 9.89
N THR A 513 25.05 -5.49 9.72
CA THR A 513 26.13 -5.03 10.60
C THR A 513 25.66 -4.81 12.04
N LEU A 514 24.52 -4.14 12.22
CA LEU A 514 23.97 -3.83 13.54
C LEU A 514 23.41 -5.07 14.25
N LEU A 515 22.80 -5.99 13.49
CA LEU A 515 22.19 -7.19 14.05
C LEU A 515 23.19 -8.30 14.36
N LEU A 516 24.23 -8.46 13.53
CA LEU A 516 25.27 -9.48 13.73
C LEU A 516 26.17 -9.16 14.92
N TYR A 517 26.41 -7.88 15.18
CA TYR A 517 27.22 -7.42 16.31
C TYR A 517 26.45 -6.46 17.21
N PRO A 518 25.51 -6.95 18.05
CA PRO A 518 24.62 -6.12 18.87
C PRO A 518 25.34 -5.18 19.83
N ALA A 519 26.57 -5.51 20.23
CA ALA A 519 27.40 -4.61 21.03
C ALA A 519 27.66 -3.27 20.33
N ARG A 520 27.64 -3.26 19.00
CA ARG A 520 27.79 -2.08 18.17
C ARG A 520 26.53 -1.21 18.14
N ALA A 521 25.36 -1.79 18.40
CA ALA A 521 24.06 -1.10 18.49
C ALA A 521 23.73 -0.59 19.91
N ALA A 522 24.67 -0.70 20.86
CA ALA A 522 24.39 -0.50 22.29
C ALA A 522 24.98 0.79 22.88
N VAL A 523 25.47 1.73 22.06
CA VAL A 523 25.95 3.03 22.54
C VAL A 523 24.73 3.87 22.91
N GLY A 524 24.53 4.16 24.20
CA GLY A 524 23.43 4.99 24.72
C GLY A 524 22.15 4.26 25.14
N ALA A 525 21.99 2.96 24.84
CA ALA A 525 20.78 2.18 25.18
C ALA A 525 20.70 1.73 26.66
N SER A 526 21.59 2.22 27.52
CA SER A 526 21.74 1.70 28.89
C SER A 526 20.82 2.32 29.93
N GLU A 527 20.01 3.33 29.62
CA GLU A 527 19.30 4.11 30.65
C GLU A 527 17.76 4.11 30.57
N GLU A 528 17.13 3.85 29.42
CA GLU A 528 15.68 4.19 29.25
C GLU A 528 14.68 3.03 29.39
N ALA A 529 15.10 1.76 29.52
CA ALA A 529 14.18 0.62 29.61
C ALA A 529 14.38 -0.21 30.90
N ASP A 530 14.28 0.45 32.05
CA ASP A 530 14.63 -0.16 33.35
C ASP A 530 13.44 -0.59 34.22
N ASN A 531 12.17 -0.44 33.77
CA ASN A 531 11.05 -1.05 34.49
C ASN A 531 10.91 -2.54 34.11
N PRO A 532 11.15 -3.49 35.04
CA PRO A 532 11.06 -4.93 34.73
C PRO A 532 9.65 -5.38 34.34
N ALA A 533 8.61 -4.63 34.72
CA ALA A 533 7.20 -4.97 34.47
C ALA A 533 6.78 -4.87 33.00
N ASP A 534 7.54 -4.15 32.17
CA ASP A 534 7.18 -3.90 30.77
C ASP A 534 7.59 -5.05 29.83
N TRP A 535 8.28 -6.07 30.35
CA TRP A 535 8.74 -7.22 29.56
C TRP A 535 7.70 -8.34 29.53
N PRO A 536 7.33 -8.87 28.34
CA PRO A 536 6.28 -9.88 28.21
C PRO A 536 6.68 -11.27 28.74
N ILE A 537 7.97 -11.48 29.01
CA ILE A 537 8.51 -12.71 29.57
C ILE A 537 9.36 -12.34 30.78
N LEU A 538 8.96 -12.85 31.95
CA LEU A 538 9.61 -12.55 33.21
C LEU A 538 10.37 -13.77 33.75
N PRO A 539 11.49 -13.58 34.45
CA PRO A 539 12.14 -14.63 35.21
C PRO A 539 11.19 -15.21 36.26
N LEU A 540 11.17 -16.53 36.40
CA LEU A 540 10.36 -17.21 37.41
C LEU A 540 10.94 -17.03 38.82
N ARG A 541 10.14 -17.38 39.84
CA ARG A 541 10.56 -17.30 41.24
C ARG A 541 11.87 -18.05 41.46
N GLY A 542 12.86 -17.34 42.01
CA GLY A 542 14.20 -17.87 42.28
C GLY A 542 15.19 -17.67 41.13
N GLU A 543 14.76 -17.23 39.95
CA GLU A 543 15.69 -16.77 38.90
C GLU A 543 16.12 -15.31 39.15
N PRO A 544 17.32 -14.91 38.68
CA PRO A 544 17.73 -13.51 38.71
C PRO A 544 16.70 -12.61 38.03
N PRO A 545 16.33 -11.47 38.63
CA PRO A 545 15.40 -10.52 38.01
C PRO A 545 16.02 -9.80 36.80
N LEU A 546 15.20 -9.20 35.92
CA LEU A 546 15.64 -8.65 34.64
C LEU A 546 16.67 -7.52 34.74
N ASN A 547 16.77 -6.84 35.88
CA ASN A 547 17.82 -5.84 36.15
C ASN A 547 19.23 -6.45 36.24
N PHE A 548 19.36 -7.77 36.44
CA PHE A 548 20.64 -8.49 36.36
C PHE A 548 21.09 -8.81 34.94
N PHE A 549 20.35 -8.36 33.93
CA PHE A 549 20.68 -8.56 32.52
C PHE A 549 20.78 -7.22 31.80
N ARG A 550 21.89 -7.04 31.09
CA ARG A 550 22.15 -5.89 30.22
C ARG A 550 21.77 -6.23 28.78
N ARG A 551 21.48 -5.20 27.97
CA ARG A 551 21.14 -5.34 26.53
C ARG A 551 20.01 -6.34 26.30
N LYS A 552 18.96 -6.22 27.11
CA LYS A 552 17.77 -7.06 27.01
C LYS A 552 17.07 -6.80 25.68
N ARG A 553 16.62 -7.85 25.02
CA ARG A 553 15.78 -7.78 23.81
C ARG A 553 15.03 -9.09 23.64
N ILE A 554 14.00 -9.07 22.81
CA ILE A 554 13.26 -10.29 22.47
C ILE A 554 13.85 -10.89 21.20
N VAL A 555 14.12 -12.19 21.23
CA VAL A 555 14.58 -12.96 20.06
C VAL A 555 13.82 -14.27 19.97
N VAL A 556 13.93 -14.93 18.81
CA VAL A 556 13.45 -16.31 18.63
C VAL A 556 14.68 -17.22 18.64
N LEU A 557 14.73 -18.16 19.58
CA LEU A 557 15.71 -19.26 19.56
C LEU A 557 15.28 -20.26 18.48
N PRO A 558 16.08 -20.47 17.42
CA PRO A 558 15.71 -21.39 16.36
C PRO A 558 15.75 -22.84 16.83
N ALA A 559 14.96 -23.70 16.18
CA ALA A 559 15.06 -25.14 16.35
C ALA A 559 16.49 -25.62 16.02
N GLY A 560 16.96 -26.64 16.74
CA GLY A 560 18.33 -27.12 16.68
C GLY A 560 19.29 -26.40 17.64
N THR A 561 18.93 -25.22 18.17
CA THR A 561 19.79 -24.50 19.13
C THR A 561 19.98 -25.33 20.39
N THR A 562 21.22 -25.52 20.80
CA THR A 562 21.55 -26.11 22.10
C THR A 562 21.74 -25.01 23.13
N VAL A 563 21.04 -25.13 24.25
CA VAL A 563 21.09 -24.22 25.38
C VAL A 563 21.44 -24.97 26.65
N GLN A 564 22.09 -24.29 27.58
CA GLN A 564 22.55 -24.86 28.83
C GLN A 564 21.81 -24.26 30.02
N ARG A 565 21.50 -25.08 31.02
CA ARG A 565 20.95 -24.62 32.29
C ARG A 565 21.84 -25.00 33.46
N PHE A 566 21.84 -24.13 34.45
CA PHE A 566 22.38 -24.37 35.79
C PHE A 566 21.23 -24.25 36.80
N GLY A 567 20.81 -25.38 37.37
CA GLY A 567 19.67 -25.51 38.27
C GLY A 567 18.55 -26.41 37.75
N ASN A 568 17.60 -26.71 38.63
CA ASN A 568 16.48 -27.63 38.39
C ASN A 568 15.51 -27.17 37.28
N GLU A 569 14.60 -28.02 36.84
CA GLU A 569 13.74 -27.75 35.68
C GLU A 569 12.51 -26.84 35.98
N THR A 570 12.35 -26.32 37.19
CA THR A 570 11.19 -25.48 37.56
C THR A 570 11.37 -24.00 37.19
N GLY A 571 12.59 -23.56 36.91
CA GLY A 571 12.87 -22.22 36.40
C GLY A 571 12.88 -22.13 34.88
N ASN A 572 13.11 -20.92 34.36
CA ASN A 572 13.01 -20.61 32.92
C ASN A 572 14.25 -19.93 32.34
N LEU A 573 15.34 -19.83 33.10
CA LEU A 573 16.61 -19.26 32.63
C LEU A 573 17.51 -20.34 32.02
N VAL A 574 17.98 -20.11 30.80
CA VAL A 574 19.05 -20.89 30.17
C VAL A 574 20.10 -19.95 29.62
N HIS A 575 21.24 -20.50 29.22
CA HIS A 575 22.36 -19.80 28.65
C HIS A 575 22.75 -20.43 27.31
N ALA A 576 23.54 -19.73 26.51
CA ALA A 576 24.19 -20.35 25.36
C ALA A 576 25.00 -21.58 25.81
N GLU A 577 25.08 -22.62 24.98
CA GLU A 577 25.85 -23.85 25.26
C GLU A 577 27.32 -23.56 25.67
N SER A 578 27.91 -22.50 25.12
CA SER A 578 29.29 -22.10 25.40
C SER A 578 29.47 -21.37 26.74
N ALA A 579 28.39 -21.04 27.47
CA ALA A 579 28.48 -20.25 28.69
C ALA A 579 29.16 -21.02 29.83
N ARG A 580 30.18 -20.41 30.44
CA ARG A 580 30.82 -20.95 31.65
C ARG A 580 30.04 -20.51 32.88
N PHE A 581 29.99 -21.35 33.91
CA PHE A 581 29.24 -21.06 35.13
C PHE A 581 29.66 -19.73 35.78
N ILE A 582 30.96 -19.43 35.81
CA ILE A 582 31.49 -18.17 36.37
C ILE A 582 30.97 -16.91 35.64
N GLU A 583 30.48 -17.04 34.40
CA GLU A 583 29.93 -15.94 33.60
C GLU A 583 28.42 -15.78 33.79
N THR A 584 27.73 -16.72 34.44
CA THR A 584 26.26 -16.68 34.56
C THR A 584 25.77 -15.81 35.72
N SER A 585 26.65 -15.42 36.63
CA SER A 585 26.29 -14.66 37.84
C SER A 585 25.22 -15.34 38.69
N LEU A 586 25.26 -16.68 38.75
CA LEU A 586 24.34 -17.49 39.55
C LEU A 586 25.00 -17.89 40.88
N ALA A 587 24.19 -18.24 41.87
CA ALA A 587 24.67 -18.78 43.15
C ALA A 587 25.34 -20.15 42.95
N ALA A 588 26.47 -20.38 43.65
CA ALA A 588 27.37 -21.51 43.41
C ALA A 588 26.73 -22.90 43.53
N ASP A 589 25.66 -23.04 44.31
CA ASP A 589 24.89 -24.28 44.43
C ASP A 589 24.30 -24.74 43.09
N ARG A 590 24.01 -23.80 42.17
CA ARG A 590 23.42 -24.07 40.85
C ARG A 590 24.37 -24.79 39.90
N GLU A 591 25.68 -24.70 40.11
CA GLU A 591 26.67 -25.33 39.23
C GLU A 591 26.54 -26.86 39.20
N ARG A 592 26.13 -27.45 40.33
CA ARG A 592 26.00 -28.91 40.49
C ARG A 592 24.93 -29.49 39.58
N GLU A 593 23.95 -28.69 39.17
CA GLU A 593 22.83 -29.10 38.32
C GLU A 593 22.96 -28.52 36.92
N ARG A 594 23.99 -28.96 36.19
CA ARG A 594 24.21 -28.58 34.79
C ARG A 594 23.49 -29.53 33.84
N ARG A 595 22.67 -29.00 32.93
CA ARG A 595 21.99 -29.80 31.88
C ARG A 595 21.98 -29.06 30.54
N LEU A 596 22.07 -29.81 29.45
CA LEU A 596 21.93 -29.31 28.09
C LEU A 596 20.54 -29.65 27.54
N TYR A 597 19.98 -28.73 26.77
CA TYR A 597 18.70 -28.89 26.10
C TYR A 597 18.82 -28.47 24.65
N ARG A 598 18.16 -29.21 23.77
CA ARG A 598 18.00 -28.83 22.36
C ARG A 598 16.61 -28.27 22.14
N VAL A 599 16.56 -27.08 21.57
CA VAL A 599 15.32 -26.44 21.11
C VAL A 599 14.78 -27.22 19.92
N LEU A 600 13.58 -27.76 20.03
CA LEU A 600 12.97 -28.59 18.96
C LEU A 600 12.06 -27.80 18.04
N ARG A 601 11.57 -26.65 18.50
CA ARG A 601 10.78 -25.69 17.71
C ARG A 601 11.13 -24.26 18.13
N PRO A 602 10.95 -23.26 17.25
CA PRO A 602 11.30 -21.88 17.57
C PRO A 602 10.66 -21.38 18.89
N LEU A 603 11.46 -20.80 19.78
CA LEU A 603 11.02 -20.28 21.07
C LEU A 603 11.28 -18.78 21.19
N ARG A 604 10.24 -17.98 21.36
CA ARG A 604 10.36 -16.54 21.65
C ARG A 604 10.83 -16.36 23.10
N VAL A 605 11.97 -15.70 23.30
CA VAL A 605 12.63 -15.53 24.60
C VAL A 605 13.07 -14.10 24.80
N VAL A 606 13.22 -13.69 26.06
CA VAL A 606 14.02 -12.50 26.38
C VAL A 606 15.48 -12.91 26.48
N THR A 607 16.34 -12.32 25.68
CA THR A 607 17.79 -12.53 25.77
C THR A 607 18.47 -11.32 26.38
N GLY A 608 19.59 -11.54 27.06
CA GLY A 608 20.42 -10.49 27.61
C GLY A 608 21.80 -11.02 28.01
N ILE A 609 22.67 -10.11 28.43
CA ILE A 609 23.99 -10.43 28.96
C ILE A 609 23.96 -10.30 30.47
N THR A 610 24.33 -11.36 31.19
CA THR A 610 24.38 -11.33 32.66
C THR A 610 25.33 -10.23 33.16
N ALA A 611 24.85 -9.44 34.13
CA ALA A 611 25.64 -8.42 34.81
C ALA A 611 26.55 -9.07 35.87
N PRO A 612 27.69 -8.44 36.24
CA PRO A 612 28.53 -8.91 37.33
C PRO A 612 27.74 -8.95 38.65
N TRP A 613 27.91 -10.01 39.44
CA TRP A 613 27.27 -10.12 40.75
C TRP A 613 28.07 -10.99 41.71
N ASN A 614 28.14 -10.59 42.98
CA ASN A 614 28.73 -11.37 44.08
C ASN A 614 30.14 -11.94 43.77
N GLY A 615 31.03 -11.11 43.22
CA GLY A 615 32.41 -11.50 42.88
C GLY A 615 32.58 -12.26 41.56
N THR A 616 31.49 -12.55 40.83
CA THR A 616 31.55 -13.14 39.50
C THR A 616 31.54 -12.07 38.40
N PRO A 617 32.27 -12.29 37.28
CA PRO A 617 32.40 -11.31 36.20
C PRO A 617 31.12 -11.10 35.38
N GLY A 618 30.18 -12.04 35.39
CA GLY A 618 29.06 -12.04 34.44
C GLY A 618 29.51 -12.26 32.99
N GLY A 619 28.70 -11.86 32.02
CA GLY A 619 29.04 -11.88 30.59
C GLY A 619 28.45 -13.04 29.78
N ALA A 620 27.76 -13.99 30.40
CA ALA A 620 27.06 -15.05 29.69
C ALA A 620 25.85 -14.50 28.91
N VAL A 621 25.65 -15.01 27.70
CA VAL A 621 24.37 -14.86 27.01
C VAL A 621 23.33 -15.70 27.76
N ALA A 622 22.28 -15.04 28.21
CA ALA A 622 21.14 -15.63 28.90
C ALA A 622 19.89 -15.54 28.03
N TYR A 623 19.00 -16.49 28.22
CA TYR A 623 17.68 -16.56 27.61
C TYR A 623 16.66 -16.90 28.70
N VAL A 624 15.67 -16.02 28.88
CA VAL A 624 14.52 -16.23 29.75
C VAL A 624 13.38 -16.75 28.88
N LEU A 625 12.99 -17.99 29.11
CA LEU A 625 11.94 -18.68 28.36
C LEU A 625 10.54 -18.30 28.90
N PRO A 626 9.48 -18.39 28.09
CA PRO A 626 8.14 -17.96 28.50
C PRO A 626 7.50 -18.85 29.57
N ARG A 627 8.07 -20.04 29.83
CA ARG A 627 7.55 -21.08 30.74
C ARG A 627 8.73 -21.85 31.37
N PRO A 628 8.51 -22.59 32.47
CA PRO A 628 9.53 -23.47 33.06
C PRO A 628 10.11 -24.49 32.07
N ILE A 629 11.35 -24.94 32.30
CA ILE A 629 11.97 -26.00 31.46
C ILE A 629 11.13 -27.27 31.46
N ALA A 630 10.61 -27.70 32.61
CA ALA A 630 9.78 -28.91 32.70
C ALA A 630 8.58 -28.86 31.74
N GLN A 631 7.92 -27.70 31.62
CA GLN A 631 6.78 -27.53 30.73
C GLN A 631 7.21 -27.52 29.25
N HIS A 632 8.36 -26.95 28.94
CA HIS A 632 8.90 -27.00 27.57
C HIS A 632 9.32 -28.41 27.17
N LEU A 633 9.79 -29.24 28.10
CA LEU A 633 10.06 -30.66 27.86
C LEU A 633 8.77 -31.44 27.63
N GLU A 634 7.76 -31.25 28.49
CA GLU A 634 6.45 -31.91 28.41
C GLU A 634 5.74 -31.59 27.09
N THR A 635 5.80 -30.33 26.66
CA THR A 635 5.20 -29.87 25.40
C THR A 635 6.07 -30.16 24.17
N GLY A 636 7.22 -30.82 24.33
CA GLY A 636 8.15 -31.15 23.25
C GLY A 636 8.82 -29.94 22.60
N ALA A 637 8.83 -28.77 23.25
CA ALA A 637 9.54 -27.58 22.77
C ALA A 637 11.05 -27.67 23.02
N LEU A 638 11.46 -28.38 24.07
CA LEU A 638 12.84 -28.73 24.38
C LEU A 638 12.99 -30.25 24.47
N SER A 639 14.20 -30.75 24.23
CA SER A 639 14.61 -32.11 24.60
C SER A 639 15.91 -32.06 25.39
N ARG A 640 16.15 -33.05 26.25
CA ARG A 640 17.46 -33.22 26.92
C ARG A 640 18.46 -33.75 25.89
N VAL A 641 19.67 -33.20 25.89
CA VAL A 641 20.78 -33.65 25.02
C VAL A 641 21.57 -34.75 25.69
#